data_AF-A0A9D8XBK4-F1
#
_entry.id   AF-A0A9D8XBK4-F1
#
_cell.length_a   1.000
_cell.length_b   1.000
_cell.length_c   1.000
_cell.angle_alpha   90.00
_cell.angle_beta   90.00
_cell.angle_gamma   90.00
#
_symmetry.space_group_name_H-M   'P 1'
#
loop_
_entity.id
_entity.type
_entity.pdbx_description
1 polymer ?
#
loop_
_entity_poly.entity_id
_entity_poly.type
_entity_poly.pdbx_seq_one_letter_code
_entity_poly.pdbx_strand_id
1 'polypeptide(L)'
;NPDGTGQLSYYGSNSYWPNSFWYSRPIPGHRSMVVSVITGHHDSHRAGELCLFDPAMGRNEADGCVQRIPGFGKKVEPIIKDGLVQNSWPKFLHPYPLSEKYFLVSCKPTPQSKWGLYLVDVFDNMTLLYEDDQYALLEPFPLVKRERPMVIPDRVDLTRKDAEAYIADIYNGPGLKDVPRGTIKQLRLITYHFAYQNMGGLMGVVGVDGPWDIKEVLGTVPVHPDGSARFRIPANTPIAFQPLDGSGQALQLMRSWTTAMPGEILQCNGCHEDLNQAAVPKTSMGFLAKPDEIKPWYGQRRGFSYAREVQPIIDKYCLACHDGTKEDAKDPDLRGTEYVKDYRSVQHGNGTGHVRRDSHFTVGYFNLQKYVRRPGIESDMHLLEPKEFSADTTELVQILREGHHGVRLSPQAWDRLLTWIDLNCPFHGTWTEATKNPEKQRSRRMELAKLYGNLDPHDAEAIYPTDIEKGEPIMPSEELQKADERKDPVVKVLAETASVNAPLETKTVKLPNGPALEFVRVPAGIYTVNGKEMRIEKPFWISTKEIRNDQFHAFDPTHNSRVESKHCYQFGIHGYPINNPFQPVCRVTNAQAQEFCEWLTEQLGGELTCALPTETQWEWAARAGQTTPFFYGTKDSDFGQYANLADLSMKDFATNPYTVDQKYSNLTQYDDWIPSEKRFSDGVLLTTAPGSYRPNAWGLYDVHGNVAEWTRTADDSGNFLIKGGSWYDRPYRAAVHVSRSAPVWQRLFDVGFRVVLEEK
;
A
#
# COMPACT_ATOMS: atom_id res chain seq x y z
N ASN A 1 -7.08 -29.81 2.72
CA ASN A 1 -7.39 -31.24 2.95
C ASN A 1 -8.85 -31.54 2.62
N PRO A 2 -9.27 -32.81 2.41
CA PRO A 2 -10.68 -33.15 2.12
C PRO A 2 -11.68 -32.70 3.19
N ASP A 3 -11.23 -32.64 4.44
CA ASP A 3 -11.99 -32.15 5.60
C ASP A 3 -12.00 -30.62 5.74
N GLY A 4 -11.44 -29.89 4.77
CA GLY A 4 -11.33 -28.42 4.77
C GLY A 4 -10.11 -27.86 5.51
N THR A 5 -9.41 -28.65 6.33
CA THR A 5 -8.24 -28.16 7.09
C THR A 5 -7.06 -27.84 6.18
N GLY A 6 -6.14 -27.00 6.67
CA GLY A 6 -4.95 -26.56 5.96
C GLY A 6 -5.31 -25.78 4.71
N GLN A 7 -6.21 -24.80 4.83
CA GLN A 7 -6.48 -23.87 3.74
C GLN A 7 -5.24 -23.00 3.49
N LEU A 8 -4.70 -23.06 2.27
CA LEU A 8 -3.62 -22.18 1.83
C LEU A 8 -3.78 -21.84 0.34
N SER A 9 -3.25 -20.70 -0.07
CA SER A 9 -3.11 -20.36 -1.49
C SER A 9 -2.16 -21.36 -2.15
N TYR A 10 -2.59 -22.01 -3.23
CA TYR A 10 -1.73 -22.95 -3.95
C TYR A 10 -0.64 -22.23 -4.76
N TYR A 11 -1.01 -21.16 -5.46
CA TYR A 11 -0.13 -20.39 -6.34
C TYR A 11 -0.69 -18.97 -6.49
N GLY A 12 0.17 -17.97 -6.73
CA GLY A 12 -0.24 -16.63 -7.14
C GLY A 12 -0.70 -15.69 -6.01
N SER A 13 -0.32 -15.97 -4.76
CA SER A 13 -0.54 -15.00 -3.69
C SER A 13 0.35 -13.78 -3.91
N ASN A 14 -0.23 -12.58 -3.85
CA ASN A 14 0.43 -11.31 -4.17
C ASN A 14 1.01 -11.26 -5.60
N SER A 15 0.23 -11.71 -6.58
CA SER A 15 0.63 -11.71 -7.99
C SER A 15 -0.48 -11.18 -8.90
N TYR A 16 -0.09 -10.54 -10.01
CA TYR A 16 -0.97 -10.16 -11.10
C TYR A 16 -1.18 -11.29 -12.11
N TRP A 17 -0.16 -12.14 -12.31
CA TRP A 17 -0.22 -13.23 -13.28
C TRP A 17 -0.16 -14.62 -12.62
N PRO A 18 -0.96 -15.59 -13.11
CA PRO A 18 -2.11 -15.38 -13.99
C PRO A 18 -3.31 -14.81 -13.21
N ASN A 19 -4.17 -14.04 -13.87
CA ASN A 19 -5.32 -13.43 -13.20
C ASN A 19 -6.34 -14.46 -12.66
N SER A 20 -6.43 -15.65 -13.25
CA SER A 20 -7.37 -16.69 -12.86
C SER A 20 -6.91 -18.08 -13.29
N PHE A 21 -7.20 -19.07 -12.46
CA PHE A 21 -6.95 -20.50 -12.71
C PHE A 21 -8.28 -21.23 -12.88
N TRP A 22 -8.43 -21.98 -13.97
CA TRP A 22 -9.61 -22.79 -14.25
C TRP A 22 -9.25 -24.23 -14.58
N TYR A 23 -10.15 -25.13 -14.17
CA TYR A 23 -10.09 -26.56 -14.49
C TYR A 23 -8.76 -27.23 -14.12
N SER A 24 -8.13 -26.74 -13.04
CA SER A 24 -6.82 -27.21 -12.63
C SER A 24 -6.86 -28.69 -12.24
N ARG A 25 -5.86 -29.45 -12.66
CA ARG A 25 -5.72 -30.87 -12.32
C ARG A 25 -4.28 -31.25 -11.98
N PRO A 26 -4.07 -32.15 -11.00
CA PRO A 26 -2.74 -32.68 -10.71
C PRO A 26 -2.21 -33.52 -11.87
N ILE A 27 -0.91 -33.42 -12.13
CA ILE A 27 -0.21 -34.25 -13.10
C ILE A 27 0.03 -35.66 -12.52
N PRO A 28 -0.35 -36.75 -13.22
CA PRO A 28 -0.07 -38.10 -12.77
C PRO A 28 1.43 -38.35 -12.57
N GLY A 29 1.81 -38.92 -11.41
CA GLY A 29 3.20 -39.22 -11.08
C GLY A 29 4.02 -38.03 -10.56
N HIS A 30 3.47 -36.81 -10.55
CA HIS A 30 4.14 -35.63 -9.99
C HIS A 30 3.64 -35.32 -8.58
N ARG A 31 4.51 -34.73 -7.74
CA ARG A 31 4.17 -34.40 -6.33
C ARG A 31 3.39 -33.08 -6.19
N SER A 32 3.69 -32.11 -7.05
CA SER A 32 3.22 -30.72 -6.93
C SER A 32 2.75 -30.10 -8.25
N MET A 33 2.92 -30.77 -9.39
CA MET A 33 2.65 -30.12 -10.67
C MET A 33 1.16 -30.21 -11.00
N VAL A 34 0.62 -29.12 -11.51
CA VAL A 34 -0.76 -29.04 -11.99
C VAL A 34 -0.79 -28.50 -13.41
N VAL A 35 -1.75 -28.96 -14.20
CA VAL A 35 -2.15 -28.29 -15.45
C VAL A 35 -3.37 -27.44 -15.16
N SER A 36 -3.44 -26.25 -15.73
CA SER A 36 -4.58 -25.34 -15.58
C SER A 36 -4.81 -24.55 -16.87
N VAL A 37 -6.04 -24.12 -17.08
CA VAL A 37 -6.36 -23.07 -18.04
C VAL A 37 -6.23 -21.73 -17.32
N ILE A 38 -5.49 -20.79 -17.90
CA ILE A 38 -5.38 -19.42 -17.39
C ILE A 38 -6.19 -18.45 -18.25
N THR A 39 -6.81 -17.46 -17.60
CA THR A 39 -7.59 -16.41 -18.27
C THR A 39 -7.33 -15.03 -17.67
N GLY A 40 -7.74 -13.98 -18.38
CA GLY A 40 -7.85 -12.63 -17.81
C GLY A 40 -9.07 -12.49 -16.88
N HIS A 41 -9.14 -11.33 -16.19
CA HIS A 41 -10.24 -10.99 -15.28
C HIS A 41 -11.56 -10.75 -16.04
N HIS A 42 -11.54 -9.97 -17.14
CA HIS A 42 -12.69 -9.75 -18.03
C HIS A 42 -12.55 -10.45 -19.39
N ASP A 43 -12.53 -11.79 -19.40
CA ASP A 43 -12.15 -12.57 -20.59
C ASP A 43 -13.13 -13.70 -20.97
N SER A 44 -12.67 -14.62 -21.82
CA SER A 44 -13.42 -15.58 -22.63
C SER A 44 -14.12 -16.72 -21.89
N HIS A 45 -14.96 -16.41 -20.90
CA HIS A 45 -15.82 -17.38 -20.20
C HIS A 45 -15.06 -18.64 -19.76
N ARG A 46 -13.89 -18.46 -19.14
CA ARG A 46 -13.00 -19.52 -18.63
C ARG A 46 -12.25 -20.35 -19.68
N ALA A 47 -12.40 -20.06 -20.97
CA ALA A 47 -11.51 -20.58 -22.01
C ALA A 47 -10.25 -19.72 -22.13
N GLY A 48 -9.08 -20.32 -22.30
CA GLY A 48 -7.82 -19.57 -22.31
C GLY A 48 -6.58 -20.40 -22.64
N GLU A 49 -5.44 -19.96 -22.13
CA GLU A 49 -4.14 -20.60 -22.38
C GLU A 49 -3.95 -21.82 -21.48
N LEU A 50 -3.32 -22.88 -22.00
CA LEU A 50 -3.02 -24.09 -21.24
C LEU A 50 -1.62 -23.98 -20.63
N CYS A 51 -1.54 -24.04 -19.30
CA CYS A 51 -0.28 -23.88 -18.58
C CYS A 51 -0.05 -25.00 -17.57
N LEU A 52 1.21 -25.41 -17.44
CA LEU A 52 1.70 -26.29 -16.38
C LEU A 52 2.38 -25.45 -15.30
N PHE A 53 2.07 -25.72 -14.05
CA PHE A 53 2.63 -25.04 -12.90
C PHE A 53 3.22 -26.04 -11.92
N ASP A 54 4.43 -25.80 -11.44
CA ASP A 54 5.04 -26.47 -10.31
C ASP A 54 5.35 -25.46 -9.20
N PRO A 55 4.52 -25.39 -8.14
CA PRO A 55 4.76 -24.54 -6.99
C PRO A 55 6.10 -24.77 -6.30
N ALA A 56 6.75 -25.93 -6.48
CA ALA A 56 8.06 -26.21 -5.91
C ALA A 56 9.18 -25.38 -6.58
N MET A 57 8.96 -24.88 -7.80
CA MET A 57 9.91 -24.00 -8.51
C MET A 57 9.70 -22.53 -8.13
N GLY A 58 8.48 -22.15 -7.77
CA GLY A 58 8.12 -20.78 -7.42
C GLY A 58 6.60 -20.64 -7.32
N ARG A 59 6.12 -19.62 -6.62
CA ARG A 59 4.67 -19.40 -6.42
C ARG A 59 4.22 -17.98 -6.74
N ASN A 60 5.15 -17.11 -7.11
CA ASN A 60 4.89 -15.72 -7.43
C ASN A 60 4.96 -15.56 -8.95
N GLU A 61 4.02 -14.80 -9.51
CA GLU A 61 3.98 -14.47 -10.93
C GLU A 61 4.20 -15.71 -11.82
N ALA A 62 5.18 -15.70 -12.72
CA ALA A 62 5.47 -16.81 -13.63
C ALA A 62 6.56 -17.77 -13.11
N ASP A 63 7.09 -17.59 -11.89
CA ASP A 63 8.29 -18.30 -11.41
C ASP A 63 8.12 -19.83 -11.38
N GLY A 64 6.92 -20.32 -11.05
CA GLY A 64 6.60 -21.75 -11.07
C GLY A 64 5.84 -22.18 -12.32
N CYS A 65 5.71 -21.35 -13.35
CA CYS A 65 5.12 -21.77 -14.61
C CYS A 65 6.15 -22.55 -15.44
N VAL A 66 5.93 -23.87 -15.55
CA VAL A 66 6.84 -24.80 -16.23
C VAL A 66 6.73 -24.67 -17.75
N GLN A 67 5.50 -24.59 -18.26
CA GLN A 67 5.24 -24.57 -19.70
C GLN A 67 3.89 -23.91 -19.99
N ARG A 68 3.85 -22.96 -20.92
CA ARG A 68 2.61 -22.53 -21.59
C ARG A 68 2.51 -23.23 -22.94
N ILE A 69 1.37 -23.82 -23.26
CA ILE A 69 1.14 -24.51 -24.52
C ILE A 69 0.19 -23.67 -25.38
N PRO A 70 0.59 -23.26 -26.60
CA PRO A 70 1.89 -23.48 -27.21
C PRO A 70 2.98 -22.53 -26.67
N GLY A 71 4.25 -22.93 -26.79
CA GLY A 71 5.40 -22.17 -26.34
C GLY A 71 6.57 -23.02 -25.87
N PHE A 72 6.78 -24.20 -26.44
CA PHE A 72 7.79 -25.14 -25.96
C PHE A 72 9.18 -24.50 -25.86
N GLY A 73 9.82 -24.67 -24.69
CA GLY A 73 11.16 -24.16 -24.40
C GLY A 73 11.25 -22.63 -24.25
N LYS A 74 10.12 -21.90 -24.29
CA LYS A 74 10.08 -20.46 -24.04
C LYS A 74 9.75 -20.19 -22.59
N LYS A 75 10.50 -19.26 -21.98
CA LYS A 75 10.13 -18.70 -20.68
C LYS A 75 8.77 -18.00 -20.79
N VAL A 76 7.93 -18.21 -19.78
CA VAL A 76 6.64 -17.52 -19.67
C VAL A 76 6.87 -16.20 -18.94
N GLU A 77 6.49 -15.11 -19.58
CA GLU A 77 6.59 -13.78 -18.99
C GLU A 77 5.26 -13.42 -18.30
N PRO A 78 5.28 -12.88 -17.07
CA PRO A 78 4.08 -12.48 -16.36
C PRO A 78 3.54 -11.16 -16.94
N ILE A 79 2.55 -11.26 -17.83
CA ILE A 79 1.96 -10.10 -18.49
C ILE A 79 0.80 -9.57 -17.64
N ILE A 80 0.94 -8.36 -17.11
CA ILE A 80 -0.15 -7.62 -16.45
C ILE A 80 -1.05 -7.04 -17.54
N LYS A 81 -2.23 -7.63 -17.72
CA LYS A 81 -3.18 -7.22 -18.76
C LYS A 81 -4.61 -7.65 -18.45
N ASP A 82 -5.57 -6.74 -18.62
CA ASP A 82 -6.98 -7.12 -18.65
C ASP A 82 -7.34 -7.75 -20.00
N GLY A 83 -8.21 -8.77 -19.98
CA GLY A 83 -8.47 -9.58 -21.17
C GLY A 83 -7.21 -10.28 -21.70
N LEU A 84 -6.36 -10.77 -20.79
CA LEU A 84 -5.07 -11.42 -21.06
C LEU A 84 -5.09 -12.38 -22.26
N VAL A 85 -6.13 -13.21 -22.38
CA VAL A 85 -6.27 -14.29 -23.36
C VAL A 85 -7.29 -14.00 -24.46
N GLN A 86 -7.83 -12.78 -24.57
CA GLN A 86 -8.82 -12.42 -25.59
C GLN A 86 -8.32 -12.73 -27.01
N ASN A 87 -7.08 -12.32 -27.29
CA ASN A 87 -6.40 -12.52 -28.57
C ASN A 87 -5.41 -13.70 -28.57
N SER A 88 -5.36 -14.49 -27.50
CA SER A 88 -4.51 -15.66 -27.42
C SER A 88 -5.22 -16.87 -28.02
N TRP A 89 -4.55 -17.52 -28.98
CA TRP A 89 -5.02 -18.73 -29.65
C TRP A 89 -3.87 -19.73 -29.77
N PRO A 90 -4.15 -21.03 -29.67
CA PRO A 90 -5.46 -21.67 -29.47
C PRO A 90 -6.07 -21.48 -28.07
N LYS A 91 -7.38 -21.72 -27.92
CA LYS A 91 -8.06 -21.69 -26.62
C LYS A 91 -8.40 -23.09 -26.14
N PHE A 92 -8.20 -23.32 -24.84
CA PHE A 92 -8.36 -24.61 -24.19
C PHE A 92 -9.42 -24.57 -23.10
N LEU A 93 -10.03 -25.73 -22.88
CA LEU A 93 -11.00 -26.01 -21.83
C LEU A 93 -10.80 -27.43 -21.26
N HIS A 94 -11.08 -27.58 -19.97
CA HIS A 94 -11.12 -28.85 -19.24
C HIS A 94 -9.96 -29.82 -19.54
N PRO A 95 -8.69 -29.42 -19.34
CA PRO A 95 -7.57 -30.32 -19.54
C PRO A 95 -7.67 -31.55 -18.64
N TYR A 96 -7.30 -32.69 -19.19
CA TYR A 96 -7.16 -33.95 -18.49
C TYR A 96 -5.77 -34.52 -18.76
N PRO A 97 -4.86 -34.48 -17.77
CA PRO A 97 -3.51 -34.99 -17.95
C PRO A 97 -3.49 -36.51 -18.01
N LEU A 98 -2.87 -37.06 -19.06
CA LEU A 98 -2.56 -38.49 -19.20
C LEU A 98 -1.16 -38.81 -18.64
N SER A 99 -0.25 -37.83 -18.71
CA SER A 99 1.10 -37.84 -18.13
C SER A 99 1.58 -36.40 -17.93
N GLU A 100 2.84 -36.19 -17.57
CA GLU A 100 3.47 -34.86 -17.57
C GLU A 100 3.60 -34.24 -18.97
N LYS A 101 3.49 -35.05 -20.03
CA LYS A 101 3.71 -34.61 -21.42
C LYS A 101 2.44 -34.49 -22.24
N TYR A 102 1.40 -35.26 -21.93
CA TYR A 102 0.22 -35.44 -22.80
C TYR A 102 -1.10 -35.14 -22.08
N PHE A 103 -1.99 -34.41 -22.75
CA PHE A 103 -3.25 -33.92 -22.22
C PHE A 103 -4.39 -34.18 -23.21
N LEU A 104 -5.52 -34.70 -22.73
CA LEU A 104 -6.78 -34.61 -23.45
C LEU A 104 -7.43 -33.27 -23.11
N VAL A 105 -7.79 -32.49 -24.12
CA VAL A 105 -8.36 -31.15 -23.94
C VAL A 105 -9.52 -30.94 -24.89
N SER A 106 -10.47 -30.09 -24.49
CA SER A 106 -11.30 -29.41 -25.47
C SER A 106 -10.50 -28.22 -25.99
N CYS A 107 -10.32 -28.14 -27.29
CA CYS A 107 -9.51 -27.10 -27.92
C CYS A 107 -10.27 -26.47 -29.09
N LYS A 108 -10.12 -25.15 -29.19
CA LYS A 108 -10.53 -24.36 -30.32
C LYS A 108 -9.28 -23.70 -30.92
N PRO A 109 -8.73 -24.23 -32.03
CA PRO A 109 -7.45 -23.78 -32.58
C PRO A 109 -7.44 -22.33 -33.03
N THR A 110 -8.54 -21.86 -33.62
CA THR A 110 -8.70 -20.50 -34.17
C THR A 110 -10.08 -19.95 -33.82
N PRO A 111 -10.32 -18.63 -33.94
CA PRO A 111 -11.63 -18.05 -33.70
C PRO A 111 -12.76 -18.69 -34.54
N GLN A 112 -12.44 -19.19 -35.73
CA GLN A 112 -13.38 -19.79 -36.69
C GLN A 112 -13.52 -21.31 -36.53
N SER A 113 -12.62 -21.98 -35.80
CA SER A 113 -12.71 -23.42 -35.54
C SER A 113 -13.90 -23.78 -34.64
N LYS A 114 -14.38 -25.02 -34.73
CA LYS A 114 -15.30 -25.56 -33.71
C LYS A 114 -14.50 -25.98 -32.48
N TRP A 115 -15.23 -26.32 -31.42
CA TRP A 115 -14.63 -26.97 -30.25
C TRP A 115 -14.51 -28.46 -30.54
N GLY A 116 -13.27 -28.94 -30.61
CA GLY A 116 -12.96 -30.35 -30.81
C GLY A 116 -12.26 -30.96 -29.60
N LEU A 117 -12.22 -32.29 -29.57
CA LEU A 117 -11.41 -33.08 -28.67
C LEU A 117 -10.01 -33.26 -29.25
N TYR A 118 -8.98 -32.81 -28.54
CA TYR A 118 -7.59 -32.90 -28.97
C TYR A 118 -6.73 -33.66 -27.97
N LEU A 119 -5.75 -34.38 -28.49
CA LEU A 119 -4.55 -34.77 -27.76
C LEU A 119 -3.50 -33.68 -27.97
N VAL A 120 -3.09 -33.04 -26.88
CA VAL A 120 -2.10 -31.96 -26.88
C VAL A 120 -0.91 -32.37 -26.05
N ASP A 121 0.29 -31.97 -26.46
CA ASP A 121 1.50 -32.21 -25.70
C ASP A 121 2.29 -30.94 -25.37
N VAL A 122 3.27 -31.09 -24.47
CA VAL A 122 4.17 -30.00 -24.04
C VAL A 122 5.09 -29.50 -25.16
N PHE A 123 5.19 -30.21 -26.29
CA PHE A 123 6.03 -29.86 -27.44
C PHE A 123 5.26 -29.10 -28.52
N ASP A 124 4.08 -28.58 -28.17
CA ASP A 124 3.17 -27.82 -29.03
C ASP A 124 2.42 -28.65 -30.08
N ASN A 125 2.50 -29.99 -30.06
CA ASN A 125 1.71 -30.81 -30.98
C ASN A 125 0.24 -30.84 -30.55
N MET A 126 -0.66 -30.73 -31.52
CA MET A 126 -2.11 -30.79 -31.30
C MET A 126 -2.75 -31.71 -32.33
N THR A 127 -3.13 -32.90 -31.89
CA THR A 127 -3.80 -33.91 -32.74
C THR A 127 -5.29 -33.88 -32.48
N LEU A 128 -6.08 -33.53 -33.49
CA LEU A 128 -7.54 -33.64 -33.43
C LEU A 128 -7.91 -35.12 -33.32
N LEU A 129 -8.65 -35.49 -32.27
CA LEU A 129 -9.16 -36.84 -32.08
C LEU A 129 -10.59 -36.96 -32.61
N TYR A 130 -11.43 -35.95 -32.33
CA TYR A 130 -12.83 -35.94 -32.72
C TYR A 130 -13.41 -34.52 -32.70
N GLU A 131 -14.22 -34.19 -33.70
CA GLU A 131 -15.00 -32.95 -33.80
C GLU A 131 -16.40 -33.33 -34.26
N ASP A 132 -17.43 -32.62 -33.80
CA ASP A 132 -18.82 -32.86 -34.18
C ASP A 132 -19.43 -31.61 -34.83
N ASP A 133 -20.29 -31.82 -35.83
CA ASP A 133 -20.88 -30.72 -36.58
C ASP A 133 -22.03 -30.01 -35.86
N GLN A 134 -22.69 -30.71 -34.94
CA GLN A 134 -23.88 -30.25 -34.21
C GLN A 134 -23.57 -29.83 -32.77
N TYR A 135 -22.58 -30.46 -32.14
CA TYR A 135 -22.30 -30.29 -30.71
C TYR A 135 -20.88 -29.80 -30.42
N ALA A 136 -20.73 -28.98 -29.38
CA ALA A 136 -19.44 -28.62 -28.82
C ALA A 136 -19.00 -29.65 -27.77
N LEU A 137 -17.78 -30.17 -27.90
CA LEU A 137 -17.22 -31.19 -27.01
C LEU A 137 -16.33 -30.54 -25.96
N LEU A 138 -16.85 -30.25 -24.76
CA LEU A 138 -16.18 -29.36 -23.81
C LEU A 138 -15.41 -30.07 -22.68
N GLU A 139 -15.87 -31.24 -22.23
CA GLU A 139 -15.34 -31.87 -21.00
C GLU A 139 -14.78 -33.29 -21.24
N PRO A 140 -13.54 -33.43 -21.72
CA PRO A 140 -12.95 -34.75 -21.89
C PRO A 140 -12.65 -35.42 -20.55
N PHE A 141 -13.24 -36.61 -20.35
CA PHE A 141 -12.96 -37.48 -19.22
C PHE A 141 -12.77 -38.92 -19.72
N PRO A 142 -11.52 -39.44 -19.76
CA PRO A 142 -11.30 -40.82 -20.13
C PRO A 142 -11.81 -41.77 -19.05
N LEU A 143 -12.46 -42.85 -19.49
CA LEU A 143 -12.86 -43.96 -18.62
C LEU A 143 -11.66 -44.90 -18.42
N VAL A 144 -10.96 -44.73 -17.30
CA VAL A 144 -9.77 -45.52 -16.95
C VAL A 144 -9.85 -46.03 -15.52
N LYS A 145 -9.27 -47.20 -15.26
CA LYS A 145 -9.10 -47.70 -13.88
C LYS A 145 -8.15 -46.75 -13.13
N ARG A 146 -8.55 -46.30 -11.94
CA ARG A 146 -7.74 -45.45 -11.07
C ARG A 146 -7.52 -46.12 -9.72
N GLU A 147 -6.35 -45.92 -9.15
CA GLU A 147 -6.12 -46.23 -7.75
C GLU A 147 -6.93 -45.27 -6.87
N ARG A 148 -7.54 -45.81 -5.81
CA ARG A 148 -8.23 -44.98 -4.83
C ARG A 148 -7.20 -44.10 -4.12
N PRO A 149 -7.34 -42.76 -4.11
CA PRO A 149 -6.43 -41.89 -3.35
C PRO A 149 -6.37 -42.30 -1.88
N MET A 150 -5.24 -42.00 -1.22
CA MET A 150 -5.12 -42.20 0.23
C MET A 150 -6.22 -41.43 0.96
N VAL A 151 -6.89 -42.12 1.89
CA VAL A 151 -7.89 -41.48 2.76
C VAL A 151 -7.13 -40.78 3.88
N ILE A 152 -7.20 -39.46 3.92
CA ILE A 152 -6.67 -38.65 5.01
C ILE A 152 -7.73 -38.63 6.12
N PRO A 153 -7.41 -39.03 7.37
CA PRO A 153 -8.34 -38.93 8.48
C PRO A 153 -8.75 -37.48 8.75
N ASP A 154 -10.02 -37.26 9.07
CA ASP A 154 -10.52 -35.95 9.47
C ASP A 154 -9.82 -35.46 10.74
N ARG A 155 -9.41 -34.19 10.73
CA ARG A 155 -8.75 -33.51 11.86
C ARG A 155 -9.65 -32.50 12.54
N VAL A 156 -10.89 -32.37 12.07
CA VAL A 156 -11.90 -31.43 12.54
C VAL A 156 -12.61 -31.97 13.78
N ASP A 157 -12.83 -31.10 14.76
CA ASP A 157 -13.74 -31.34 15.88
C ASP A 157 -15.01 -30.49 15.71
N LEU A 158 -16.03 -31.07 15.09
CA LEU A 158 -17.31 -30.40 14.80
C LEU A 158 -18.11 -30.03 16.07
N THR A 159 -17.69 -30.48 17.26
CA THR A 159 -18.33 -30.04 18.51
C THR A 159 -17.87 -28.65 18.93
N ARG A 160 -16.74 -28.18 18.39
CA ARG A 160 -16.18 -26.85 18.61
C ARG A 160 -16.75 -25.82 17.63
N LYS A 161 -16.67 -24.55 18.01
CA LYS A 161 -16.99 -23.39 17.16
C LYS A 161 -15.79 -22.46 16.96
N ASP A 162 -14.66 -22.85 17.52
CA ASP A 162 -13.40 -22.14 17.49
C ASP A 162 -12.31 -23.00 16.85
N ALA A 163 -11.23 -22.34 16.50
CA ALA A 163 -9.97 -22.91 16.07
C ALA A 163 -8.84 -22.15 16.79
N GLU A 164 -7.61 -22.64 16.65
CA GLU A 164 -6.42 -21.94 17.12
C GLU A 164 -5.62 -21.45 15.92
N ALA A 165 -5.10 -20.22 16.01
CA ALA A 165 -4.08 -19.71 15.11
C ALA A 165 -2.73 -19.72 15.85
N TYR A 166 -1.68 -20.18 15.19
CA TYR A 166 -0.31 -20.18 15.70
C TYR A 166 0.64 -19.59 14.67
N ILE A 167 1.39 -18.56 15.08
CA ILE A 167 2.45 -17.93 14.30
C ILE A 167 3.76 -18.22 15.00
N ALA A 168 4.66 -18.90 14.31
CA ALA A 168 5.92 -19.36 14.90
C ALA A 168 6.90 -18.20 15.18
N ASP A 169 7.09 -17.31 14.21
CA ASP A 169 7.80 -16.05 14.37
C ASP A 169 7.29 -15.05 13.31
N ILE A 170 6.56 -14.02 13.73
CA ILE A 170 5.94 -13.08 12.79
C ILE A 170 6.95 -12.37 11.89
N TYR A 171 8.21 -12.25 12.33
CA TYR A 171 9.30 -11.63 11.57
C TYR A 171 9.92 -12.54 10.51
N ASN A 172 9.52 -13.82 10.45
CA ASN A 172 10.01 -14.75 9.46
C ASN A 172 9.22 -14.64 8.14
N GLY A 173 9.58 -13.65 7.32
CA GLY A 173 9.00 -13.47 6.00
C GLY A 173 9.17 -12.04 5.48
N PRO A 174 9.02 -11.84 4.16
CA PRO A 174 9.15 -10.53 3.54
C PRO A 174 8.12 -9.50 4.04
N GLY A 175 6.99 -9.92 4.62
CA GLY A 175 5.92 -9.01 5.05
C GLY A 175 6.30 -8.08 6.21
N LEU A 176 7.36 -8.40 6.95
CA LEU A 176 7.96 -7.56 8.00
C LEU A 176 9.48 -7.43 7.83
N LYS A 177 9.98 -7.54 6.59
CA LYS A 177 11.41 -7.40 6.28
C LYS A 177 11.96 -6.08 6.85
N ASP A 178 13.13 -6.13 7.46
CA ASP A 178 13.85 -5.00 8.08
C ASP A 178 13.16 -4.34 9.28
N VAL A 179 11.93 -4.74 9.64
CA VAL A 179 11.26 -4.25 10.86
C VAL A 179 12.00 -4.79 12.09
N PRO A 180 12.46 -3.93 13.02
CA PRO A 180 13.17 -4.38 14.20
C PRO A 180 12.31 -5.32 15.04
N ARG A 181 12.97 -6.36 15.53
CA ARG A 181 12.32 -7.37 16.34
C ARG A 181 11.82 -6.78 17.66
N GLY A 182 10.61 -7.15 18.05
CA GLY A 182 9.94 -6.58 19.21
C GLY A 182 9.18 -5.28 18.94
N THR A 183 9.24 -4.72 17.73
CA THR A 183 8.35 -3.61 17.31
C THR A 183 6.88 -4.01 17.40
N ILE A 184 6.53 -5.22 16.94
CA ILE A 184 5.15 -5.73 16.98
C ILE A 184 4.81 -6.15 18.41
N LYS A 185 3.70 -5.64 18.93
CA LYS A 185 3.20 -5.92 20.28
C LYS A 185 1.91 -6.74 20.26
N GLN A 186 1.08 -6.56 19.25
CA GLN A 186 -0.23 -7.19 19.14
C GLN A 186 -0.58 -7.48 17.68
N LEU A 187 -1.58 -8.31 17.47
CA LEU A 187 -2.27 -8.46 16.19
C LEU A 187 -3.70 -7.95 16.33
N ARG A 188 -4.15 -7.10 15.39
CA ARG A 188 -5.59 -6.83 15.20
C ARG A 188 -6.19 -7.93 14.33
N LEU A 189 -7.31 -8.48 14.77
CA LEU A 189 -8.07 -9.47 14.02
C LEU A 189 -9.30 -8.80 13.42
N ILE A 190 -9.45 -8.94 12.10
CA ILE A 190 -10.55 -8.37 11.33
C ILE A 190 -11.28 -9.49 10.62
N THR A 191 -12.60 -9.39 10.55
CA THR A 191 -13.43 -10.25 9.71
C THR A 191 -14.29 -9.43 8.76
N TYR A 192 -14.80 -10.09 7.73
CA TYR A 192 -15.49 -9.46 6.62
C TYR A 192 -16.96 -9.81 6.63
N HIS A 193 -17.79 -8.80 6.37
CA HIS A 193 -19.19 -9.00 6.05
C HIS A 193 -19.41 -8.71 4.57
N PHE A 194 -19.24 -9.75 3.76
CA PHE A 194 -19.28 -9.66 2.30
C PHE A 194 -20.64 -9.19 1.78
N ALA A 195 -20.62 -8.50 0.65
CA ALA A 195 -21.82 -8.00 -0.01
C ALA A 195 -22.93 -9.06 -0.18
N TYR A 196 -24.18 -8.59 -0.04
CA TYR A 196 -25.34 -9.35 -0.52
C TYR A 196 -25.49 -9.22 -2.03
N GLN A 197 -26.30 -10.08 -2.64
CA GLN A 197 -26.59 -9.99 -4.07
C GLN A 197 -27.17 -8.61 -4.40
N ASN A 198 -26.62 -7.97 -5.44
CA ASN A 198 -27.02 -6.64 -5.93
C ASN A 198 -26.87 -5.50 -4.90
N MET A 199 -25.94 -5.63 -3.97
CA MET A 199 -25.61 -4.60 -2.97
C MET A 199 -24.13 -4.23 -2.95
N GLY A 200 -23.26 -5.14 -3.42
CA GLY A 200 -21.85 -4.82 -3.63
C GLY A 200 -21.70 -3.70 -4.66
N GLY A 201 -20.66 -2.93 -4.50
CA GLY A 201 -20.28 -1.91 -5.46
C GLY A 201 -18.96 -1.30 -5.06
N LEU A 202 -18.52 -0.36 -5.87
CA LEU A 202 -17.14 0.04 -5.93
C LEU A 202 -16.92 1.31 -5.11
N MET A 203 -16.24 2.29 -5.70
CA MET A 203 -16.08 3.62 -5.15
C MET A 203 -17.40 4.25 -4.71
N GLY A 204 -17.39 4.85 -3.53
CA GLY A 204 -18.54 5.54 -2.95
C GLY A 204 -19.63 4.63 -2.36
N VAL A 205 -19.36 3.33 -2.15
CA VAL A 205 -20.34 2.42 -1.52
C VAL A 205 -20.10 2.24 -0.02
N VAL A 206 -18.97 1.67 0.40
CA VAL A 206 -18.63 1.53 1.84
C VAL A 206 -17.84 2.75 2.34
N GLY A 207 -16.99 3.30 1.47
CA GLY A 207 -16.25 4.55 1.64
C GLY A 207 -15.91 5.14 0.26
N VAL A 208 -15.19 6.28 0.20
CA VAL A 208 -14.93 6.99 -1.07
C VAL A 208 -14.12 6.12 -2.05
N ASP A 209 -12.97 5.58 -1.63
CA ASP A 209 -12.06 4.77 -2.44
C ASP A 209 -11.73 3.42 -1.77
N GLY A 210 -12.63 2.95 -0.91
CA GLY A 210 -12.47 1.73 -0.14
C GLY A 210 -12.96 1.86 1.31
N PRO A 211 -13.01 0.75 2.06
CA PRO A 211 -12.79 -0.63 1.60
C PRO A 211 -13.92 -1.15 0.70
N TRP A 212 -13.75 -2.34 0.10
CA TRP A 212 -14.77 -2.95 -0.76
C TRP A 212 -15.93 -3.60 0.01
N ASP A 213 -15.60 -4.19 1.16
CA ASP A 213 -16.53 -4.88 2.03
C ASP A 213 -16.54 -4.25 3.42
N ILE A 214 -17.67 -4.44 4.11
CA ILE A 214 -17.80 -4.06 5.52
C ILE A 214 -16.83 -4.90 6.35
N LYS A 215 -16.05 -4.23 7.20
CA LYS A 215 -15.09 -4.86 8.11
C LYS A 215 -15.56 -4.76 9.55
N GLU A 216 -15.38 -5.84 10.30
CA GLU A 216 -15.62 -5.90 11.75
C GLU A 216 -14.30 -6.17 12.47
N VAL A 217 -14.01 -5.41 13.52
CA VAL A 217 -12.85 -5.67 14.38
C VAL A 217 -13.26 -6.69 15.44
N LEU A 218 -12.65 -7.88 15.41
CA LEU A 218 -12.87 -8.90 16.44
C LEU A 218 -12.21 -8.48 17.75
N GLY A 219 -11.03 -7.88 17.65
CA GLY A 219 -10.24 -7.43 18.79
C GLY A 219 -8.74 -7.53 18.54
N THR A 220 -7.98 -7.60 19.63
CA THR A 220 -6.53 -7.80 19.57
C THR A 220 -6.07 -8.99 20.40
N VAL A 221 -4.93 -9.55 20.01
CA VAL A 221 -4.21 -10.62 20.73
C VAL A 221 -2.73 -10.23 20.84
N PRO A 222 -2.00 -10.65 21.89
CA PRO A 222 -0.61 -10.28 22.07
C PRO A 222 0.31 -11.02 21.09
N VAL A 223 1.47 -10.40 20.83
CA VAL A 223 2.64 -11.06 20.22
C VAL A 223 3.71 -11.16 21.30
N HIS A 224 4.25 -12.36 21.50
CA HIS A 224 5.29 -12.60 22.50
C HIS A 224 6.61 -11.90 22.14
N PRO A 225 7.51 -11.65 23.11
CA PRO A 225 8.82 -11.05 22.84
C PRO A 225 9.66 -11.82 21.81
N ASP A 226 9.43 -13.14 21.69
CA ASP A 226 10.05 -13.98 20.68
C ASP A 226 9.32 -13.96 19.33
N GLY A 227 8.46 -12.97 19.06
CA GLY A 227 7.77 -12.81 17.77
C GLY A 227 6.66 -13.84 17.51
N SER A 228 6.48 -14.82 18.37
CA SER A 228 5.44 -15.83 18.23
C SER A 228 4.10 -15.35 18.77
N ALA A 229 3.00 -15.95 18.30
CA ALA A 229 1.66 -15.71 18.82
C ALA A 229 0.82 -17.00 18.72
N ARG A 230 0.00 -17.29 19.73
CA ARG A 230 -0.97 -18.39 19.68
C ARG A 230 -2.27 -17.94 20.31
N PHE A 231 -3.38 -18.04 19.59
CA PHE A 231 -4.65 -17.48 20.05
C PHE A 231 -5.85 -18.21 19.46
N ARG A 232 -7.01 -18.10 20.12
CA ARG A 232 -8.28 -18.64 19.61
C ARG A 232 -8.92 -17.71 18.60
N ILE A 233 -9.51 -18.30 17.58
CA ILE A 233 -10.27 -17.63 16.53
C ILE A 233 -11.60 -18.34 16.29
N PRO A 234 -12.66 -17.64 15.83
CA PRO A 234 -13.88 -18.32 15.40
C PRO A 234 -13.57 -19.21 14.19
N ALA A 235 -14.04 -20.46 14.23
CA ALA A 235 -13.95 -21.37 13.09
C ALA A 235 -14.87 -20.88 11.95
N ASN A 236 -14.67 -21.39 10.73
CA ASN A 236 -15.51 -21.12 9.55
C ASN A 236 -15.76 -19.61 9.29
N THR A 237 -14.82 -18.77 9.73
CA THR A 237 -14.91 -17.31 9.67
C THR A 237 -13.68 -16.77 8.96
N PRO A 238 -13.83 -15.94 7.91
CA PRO A 238 -12.69 -15.31 7.25
C PRO A 238 -12.04 -14.29 8.19
N ILE A 239 -10.74 -14.40 8.39
CA ILE A 239 -9.96 -13.54 9.28
C ILE A 239 -8.75 -12.97 8.54
N ALA A 240 -8.53 -11.67 8.71
CA ALA A 240 -7.33 -10.97 8.33
C ALA A 240 -6.59 -10.46 9.59
N PHE A 241 -5.26 -10.39 9.48
CA PHE A 241 -4.38 -9.93 10.56
C PHE A 241 -3.73 -8.58 10.23
N GLN A 242 -3.56 -7.73 11.23
CA GLN A 242 -2.72 -6.53 11.14
C GLN A 242 -1.71 -6.55 12.30
N PRO A 243 -0.40 -6.67 12.02
CA PRO A 243 0.65 -6.53 13.05
C PRO A 243 0.70 -5.09 13.55
N LEU A 244 0.48 -4.90 14.85
CA LEU A 244 0.44 -3.58 15.49
C LEU A 244 1.70 -3.31 16.31
N ASP A 245 2.20 -2.07 16.26
CA ASP A 245 3.23 -1.62 17.21
C ASP A 245 2.65 -1.21 18.57
N GLY A 246 3.51 -0.64 19.43
CA GLY A 246 3.13 -0.19 20.78
C GLY A 246 2.14 0.98 20.83
N SER A 247 1.93 1.68 19.71
CA SER A 247 0.92 2.75 19.58
C SER A 247 -0.42 2.25 19.02
N GLY A 248 -0.50 0.99 18.60
CA GLY A 248 -1.71 0.39 18.02
C GLY A 248 -1.89 0.63 16.51
N GLN A 249 -0.90 1.22 15.82
CA GLN A 249 -0.93 1.38 14.36
C GLN A 249 -0.45 0.10 13.65
N ALA A 250 -1.05 -0.21 12.50
CA ALA A 250 -0.64 -1.35 11.69
C ALA A 250 0.65 -1.08 10.91
N LEU A 251 1.57 -2.06 10.93
CA LEU A 251 2.80 -2.02 10.13
C LEU A 251 2.65 -2.73 8.78
N GLN A 252 1.68 -3.63 8.67
CA GLN A 252 1.39 -4.36 7.45
C GLN A 252 -0.11 -4.66 7.39
N LEU A 253 -0.68 -4.63 6.19
CA LEU A 253 -2.09 -4.88 5.97
C LEU A 253 -2.26 -6.23 5.25
N MET A 254 -2.87 -7.21 5.91
CA MET A 254 -3.28 -8.43 5.21
C MET A 254 -4.46 -8.10 4.28
N ARG A 255 -4.18 -8.03 2.98
CA ARG A 255 -5.17 -7.76 1.90
C ARG A 255 -5.78 -9.04 1.34
N SER A 256 -5.77 -10.09 2.14
CA SER A 256 -6.41 -11.39 1.93
C SER A 256 -7.05 -11.83 3.25
N TRP A 257 -7.56 -13.06 3.31
CA TRP A 257 -8.09 -13.64 4.53
C TRP A 257 -7.80 -15.14 4.55
N THR A 258 -7.79 -15.70 5.75
CA THR A 258 -7.70 -17.15 6.00
C THR A 258 -8.91 -17.62 6.78
N THR A 259 -9.22 -18.92 6.74
CA THR A 259 -10.26 -19.56 7.53
C THR A 259 -9.69 -20.84 8.14
N ALA A 260 -10.13 -21.16 9.36
CA ALA A 260 -9.80 -22.41 10.04
C ALA A 260 -11.07 -23.22 10.31
N MET A 261 -10.98 -24.55 10.19
CA MET A 261 -12.06 -25.47 10.52
C MET A 261 -12.20 -25.65 12.04
N PRO A 262 -13.36 -26.11 12.55
CA PRO A 262 -13.55 -26.37 13.97
C PRO A 262 -12.48 -27.28 14.59
N GLY A 263 -11.84 -26.82 15.67
CA GLY A 263 -10.76 -27.55 16.35
C GLY A 263 -9.42 -27.59 15.62
N GLU A 264 -9.30 -26.98 14.44
CA GLU A 264 -8.04 -26.88 13.71
C GLU A 264 -7.03 -26.00 14.45
N ILE A 265 -5.74 -26.34 14.31
CA ILE A 265 -4.63 -25.42 14.59
C ILE A 265 -4.10 -24.94 13.25
N LEU A 266 -4.51 -23.74 12.85
CA LEU A 266 -4.00 -23.05 11.68
C LEU A 266 -2.61 -22.48 12.01
N GLN A 267 -1.59 -22.85 11.22
CA GLN A 267 -0.22 -22.41 11.47
C GLN A 267 0.35 -21.60 10.30
N CYS A 268 1.04 -20.51 10.63
CA CYS A 268 1.93 -19.76 9.73
C CYS A 268 3.34 -19.71 10.33
N ASN A 269 4.37 -19.76 9.49
CA ASN A 269 5.76 -19.65 9.96
C ASN A 269 6.20 -18.20 10.15
N GLY A 270 5.54 -17.24 9.48
CA GLY A 270 5.73 -15.81 9.71
C GLY A 270 4.84 -14.96 8.78
N CYS A 271 5.17 -13.68 8.59
CA CYS A 271 4.34 -12.79 7.78
C CYS A 271 4.67 -12.93 6.28
N HIS A 272 3.82 -13.65 5.54
CA HIS A 272 4.00 -13.96 4.11
C HIS A 272 5.28 -14.79 3.83
N GLU A 273 5.56 -15.80 4.66
CA GLU A 273 6.70 -16.69 4.48
C GLU A 273 6.73 -17.35 3.10
N ASP A 274 7.92 -17.77 2.66
CA ASP A 274 8.03 -18.66 1.51
C ASP A 274 7.49 -20.05 1.88
N LEU A 275 6.43 -20.46 1.18
CA LEU A 275 5.78 -21.76 1.38
C LEU A 275 6.63 -22.96 0.89
N ASN A 276 7.71 -22.70 0.16
CA ASN A 276 8.69 -23.72 -0.21
C ASN A 276 9.80 -23.86 0.83
N GLN A 277 9.88 -22.93 1.79
CA GLN A 277 10.83 -22.99 2.88
C GLN A 277 10.32 -23.93 3.99
N ALA A 278 11.19 -24.82 4.47
CA ALA A 278 10.88 -25.62 5.65
C ALA A 278 10.72 -24.71 6.88
N ALA A 279 9.75 -25.04 7.74
CA ALA A 279 9.60 -24.35 9.01
C ALA A 279 10.89 -24.46 9.84
N VAL A 280 11.34 -23.34 10.42
CA VAL A 280 12.49 -23.36 11.34
C VAL A 280 12.06 -24.08 12.61
N PRO A 281 12.69 -25.21 13.00
CA PRO A 281 12.32 -25.94 14.20
C PRO A 281 12.74 -25.13 15.44
N LYS A 282 11.80 -24.34 15.96
CA LYS A 282 11.99 -23.48 17.13
C LYS A 282 10.88 -23.76 18.14
N THR A 283 11.26 -24.03 19.38
CA THR A 283 10.31 -24.05 20.50
C THR A 283 10.03 -22.61 20.89
N SER A 284 8.94 -22.04 20.37
CA SER A 284 8.56 -20.66 20.65
C SER A 284 7.78 -20.53 21.96
N MET A 285 7.73 -19.30 22.50
CA MET A 285 6.91 -18.97 23.66
C MET A 285 5.43 -19.28 23.40
N GLY A 286 4.93 -18.93 22.20
CA GLY A 286 3.54 -19.20 21.79
C GLY A 286 3.23 -20.68 21.67
N PHE A 287 4.19 -21.52 21.27
CA PHE A 287 4.00 -22.97 21.24
C PHE A 287 3.80 -23.56 22.64
N LEU A 288 4.60 -23.10 23.61
CA LEU A 288 4.53 -23.54 25.01
C LEU A 288 3.36 -22.93 25.78
N ALA A 289 2.89 -21.75 25.35
CA ALA A 289 1.77 -21.05 25.96
C ALA A 289 0.42 -21.72 25.62
N LYS A 290 -0.56 -21.47 26.49
CA LYS A 290 -1.96 -21.68 26.13
C LYS A 290 -2.38 -20.61 25.12
N PRO A 291 -3.31 -20.90 24.20
CA PRO A 291 -3.83 -19.90 23.30
C PRO A 291 -4.43 -18.71 24.06
N ASP A 292 -4.05 -17.50 23.67
CA ASP A 292 -4.66 -16.27 24.15
C ASP A 292 -6.10 -16.11 23.63
N GLU A 293 -6.94 -15.44 24.42
CA GLU A 293 -8.27 -15.03 24.00
C GLU A 293 -8.24 -13.66 23.32
N ILE A 294 -9.18 -13.44 22.40
CA ILE A 294 -9.34 -12.15 21.75
C ILE A 294 -9.81 -11.13 22.78
N LYS A 295 -9.04 -10.05 22.97
CA LYS A 295 -9.49 -8.88 23.72
C LYS A 295 -10.47 -8.10 22.85
N PRO A 296 -11.78 -8.03 23.18
CA PRO A 296 -12.78 -7.47 22.28
C PRO A 296 -12.59 -5.97 22.01
N TRP A 297 -12.98 -5.55 20.81
CA TRP A 297 -13.01 -4.14 20.43
C TRP A 297 -14.20 -3.41 21.07
N TYR A 298 -13.91 -2.39 21.88
CA TYR A 298 -14.84 -1.47 22.58
C TYR A 298 -16.34 -1.79 22.45
N GLY A 299 -16.84 -2.70 23.29
CA GLY A 299 -18.24 -3.11 23.36
C GLY A 299 -18.56 -4.36 22.54
N GLN A 300 -19.81 -4.47 22.09
CA GLN A 300 -20.28 -5.62 21.31
C GLN A 300 -19.75 -5.57 19.86
N ARG A 301 -19.39 -6.74 19.33
CA ARG A 301 -18.93 -6.94 17.95
C ARG A 301 -19.92 -6.37 16.92
N ARG A 302 -19.40 -5.60 15.97
CA ARG A 302 -20.16 -4.88 14.93
C ARG A 302 -19.24 -4.45 13.78
N GLY A 303 -19.83 -4.04 12.66
CA GLY A 303 -19.07 -3.39 11.60
C GLY A 303 -18.63 -1.98 11.95
N PHE A 304 -17.42 -1.64 11.52
CA PHE A 304 -16.74 -0.39 11.84
C PHE A 304 -17.34 0.75 11.01
N SER A 305 -17.89 1.78 11.65
CA SER A 305 -18.53 2.92 10.99
C SER A 305 -17.89 4.23 11.41
N TYR A 306 -17.59 5.09 10.45
CA TYR A 306 -17.09 6.44 10.72
C TYR A 306 -18.03 7.24 11.63
N ALA A 307 -19.33 7.25 11.34
CA ALA A 307 -20.32 8.01 12.12
C ALA A 307 -20.39 7.57 13.59
N ARG A 308 -20.07 6.30 13.89
CA ARG A 308 -20.12 5.74 15.25
C ARG A 308 -18.78 5.71 15.97
N GLU A 309 -17.70 5.50 15.24
CA GLU A 309 -16.36 5.23 15.80
C GLU A 309 -15.41 6.43 15.69
N VAL A 310 -15.65 7.34 14.73
CA VAL A 310 -14.71 8.44 14.41
C VAL A 310 -15.35 9.81 14.54
N GLN A 311 -16.55 10.04 14.00
CA GLN A 311 -17.22 11.34 14.07
C GLN A 311 -17.35 11.87 15.51
N PRO A 312 -17.63 11.07 16.57
CA PRO A 312 -17.66 11.60 17.93
C PRO A 312 -16.30 12.12 18.44
N ILE A 313 -15.19 11.63 17.88
CA ILE A 313 -13.84 12.15 18.14
C ILE A 313 -13.71 13.52 17.47
N ILE A 314 -14.13 13.62 16.21
CA ILE A 314 -14.10 14.86 15.45
C ILE A 314 -15.00 15.93 16.10
N ASP A 315 -16.20 15.55 16.55
CA ASP A 315 -17.14 16.42 17.25
C ASP A 315 -16.50 17.01 18.51
N LYS A 316 -15.81 16.18 19.31
CA LYS A 316 -15.20 16.61 20.56
C LYS A 316 -13.91 17.40 20.37
N TYR A 317 -13.03 17.00 19.46
CA TYR A 317 -11.66 17.51 19.41
C TYR A 317 -11.39 18.48 18.25
N CYS A 318 -12.23 18.52 17.21
CA CYS A 318 -11.96 19.29 15.99
C CYS A 318 -13.08 20.28 15.66
N LEU A 319 -14.33 19.94 15.97
CA LEU A 319 -15.50 20.67 15.46
C LEU A 319 -15.57 22.12 15.96
N ALA A 320 -14.99 22.45 17.12
CA ALA A 320 -14.95 23.82 17.63
C ALA A 320 -14.28 24.82 16.66
N CYS A 321 -13.32 24.37 15.85
CA CYS A 321 -12.66 25.19 14.81
C CYS A 321 -13.17 24.90 13.39
N HIS A 322 -13.74 23.71 13.16
CA HIS A 322 -14.03 23.13 11.84
C HIS A 322 -15.53 22.89 11.62
N ASP A 323 -16.38 23.83 12.06
CA ASP A 323 -17.84 23.73 11.98
C ASP A 323 -18.44 24.24 10.65
N GLY A 324 -17.59 24.67 9.71
CA GLY A 324 -18.00 25.21 8.42
C GLY A 324 -18.67 26.59 8.46
N THR A 325 -18.57 27.34 9.58
CA THR A 325 -19.19 28.67 9.70
C THR A 325 -18.28 29.82 9.29
N LYS A 326 -16.96 29.62 9.27
CA LYS A 326 -15.99 30.63 8.82
C LYS A 326 -16.11 30.85 7.30
N GLU A 327 -16.36 32.09 6.89
CA GLU A 327 -16.57 32.48 5.48
C GLU A 327 -15.30 32.33 4.62
N ASP A 328 -14.12 32.38 5.21
CA ASP A 328 -12.83 32.22 4.52
C ASP A 328 -12.45 30.73 4.46
N ALA A 329 -12.84 30.06 3.38
CA ALA A 329 -12.81 28.60 3.12
C ALA A 329 -11.44 27.87 3.16
N LYS A 330 -10.51 28.22 4.05
CA LYS A 330 -9.21 27.53 4.20
C LYS A 330 -9.29 26.28 5.07
N ASP A 331 -10.18 26.25 6.07
CA ASP A 331 -10.33 25.13 6.99
C ASP A 331 -11.39 24.14 6.47
N PRO A 332 -11.16 22.82 6.54
CA PRO A 332 -12.17 21.85 6.14
C PRO A 332 -13.38 21.90 7.08
N ASP A 333 -14.60 21.82 6.51
CA ASP A 333 -15.83 21.57 7.27
C ASP A 333 -15.87 20.09 7.69
N LEU A 334 -15.91 19.86 9.01
CA LEU A 334 -15.82 18.54 9.62
C LEU A 334 -17.14 18.06 10.25
N ARG A 335 -18.27 18.73 9.95
CA ARG A 335 -19.59 18.35 10.49
C ARG A 335 -20.04 16.98 10.03
N GLY A 336 -20.47 16.17 11.00
CA GLY A 336 -21.15 14.88 10.78
C GLY A 336 -22.66 14.99 10.62
N THR A 337 -23.26 16.17 10.83
CA THR A 337 -24.71 16.39 10.71
C THR A 337 -25.12 16.82 9.31
N GLU A 338 -24.18 17.30 8.50
CA GLU A 338 -24.41 17.73 7.13
C GLU A 338 -23.97 16.63 6.16
N TYR A 339 -24.86 16.28 5.24
CA TYR A 339 -24.59 15.30 4.18
C TYR A 339 -24.29 15.99 2.86
N VAL A 340 -23.40 15.38 2.07
CA VAL A 340 -23.12 15.82 0.71
C VAL A 340 -24.37 15.58 -0.15
N LYS A 341 -24.86 16.59 -0.88
CA LYS A 341 -26.15 16.49 -1.62
C LYS A 341 -25.98 16.22 -3.11
N ASP A 342 -24.79 16.44 -3.64
CA ASP A 342 -24.49 16.49 -5.07
C ASP A 342 -23.30 15.59 -5.45
N TYR A 343 -23.04 14.53 -4.67
CA TYR A 343 -21.95 13.60 -4.93
C TYR A 343 -22.08 12.97 -6.32
N ARG A 344 -21.09 13.25 -7.16
CA ARG A 344 -20.97 12.74 -8.53
C ARG A 344 -19.50 12.50 -8.81
N SER A 345 -19.01 11.28 -8.69
CA SER A 345 -17.66 10.94 -9.11
C SER A 345 -17.66 10.44 -10.55
N VAL A 346 -16.73 10.88 -11.40
CA VAL A 346 -16.61 10.31 -12.76
C VAL A 346 -15.90 8.95 -12.77
N GLN A 347 -15.24 8.60 -11.66
CA GLN A 347 -14.54 7.32 -11.46
C GLN A 347 -15.47 6.22 -10.92
N HIS A 348 -16.73 6.52 -10.63
CA HIS A 348 -17.65 5.51 -10.12
C HIS A 348 -17.79 4.39 -11.16
N GLY A 349 -17.49 3.15 -10.78
CA GLY A 349 -17.88 2.02 -11.63
C GLY A 349 -19.38 1.74 -11.46
N ASN A 350 -19.80 0.49 -11.60
CA ASN A 350 -21.21 0.07 -11.44
C ASN A 350 -21.84 0.33 -10.05
N GLY A 351 -21.14 0.96 -9.10
CA GLY A 351 -21.67 1.29 -7.77
C GLY A 351 -22.88 2.23 -7.80
N THR A 352 -22.95 3.19 -8.73
CA THR A 352 -24.06 4.17 -8.80
C THR A 352 -25.38 3.60 -9.32
N GLY A 353 -25.39 2.38 -9.87
CA GLY A 353 -26.64 1.67 -10.16
C GLY A 353 -27.39 1.23 -8.90
N HIS A 354 -26.72 1.24 -7.75
CA HIS A 354 -27.25 0.77 -6.46
C HIS A 354 -27.21 1.81 -5.33
N VAL A 355 -26.39 2.86 -5.47
CA VAL A 355 -26.32 4.01 -4.54
C VAL A 355 -27.33 5.07 -4.97
N ARG A 356 -28.07 5.68 -4.02
CA ARG A 356 -29.00 6.76 -4.36
C ARG A 356 -28.21 7.95 -4.95
N ARG A 357 -28.85 8.76 -5.80
CA ARG A 357 -28.21 9.94 -6.43
C ARG A 357 -27.80 11.04 -5.44
N ASP A 358 -28.28 10.97 -4.20
CA ASP A 358 -27.87 11.84 -3.08
C ASP A 358 -26.76 11.11 -2.30
N SER A 359 -25.66 11.79 -1.94
CA SER A 359 -24.57 11.15 -1.21
C SER A 359 -25.03 10.60 0.14
N HIS A 360 -24.51 9.43 0.51
CA HIS A 360 -24.70 8.86 1.84
C HIS A 360 -23.56 9.19 2.81
N PHE A 361 -22.67 10.11 2.42
CA PHE A 361 -21.54 10.56 3.21
C PHE A 361 -21.78 11.94 3.83
N THR A 362 -21.30 12.11 5.06
CA THR A 362 -21.24 13.42 5.71
C THR A 362 -20.15 14.29 5.09
N VAL A 363 -20.34 15.61 5.09
CA VAL A 363 -19.32 16.58 4.68
C VAL A 363 -18.01 16.36 5.44
N GLY A 364 -18.09 16.11 6.75
CA GLY A 364 -16.90 15.90 7.57
C GLY A 364 -16.06 14.68 7.19
N TYR A 365 -16.70 13.52 7.00
CA TYR A 365 -16.00 12.35 6.45
C TYR A 365 -15.31 12.66 5.12
N PHE A 366 -16.02 13.29 4.20
CA PHE A 366 -15.52 13.55 2.86
C PHE A 366 -14.29 14.48 2.86
N ASN A 367 -14.25 15.46 3.76
CA ASN A 367 -13.14 16.39 3.89
C ASN A 367 -11.98 15.82 4.72
N LEU A 368 -12.25 15.04 5.76
CA LEU A 368 -11.19 14.46 6.61
C LEU A 368 -10.39 13.38 5.88
N GLN A 369 -11.09 12.52 5.15
CA GLN A 369 -10.46 11.37 4.46
C GLN A 369 -9.43 11.79 3.40
N LYS A 370 -9.48 13.04 2.92
CA LYS A 370 -8.51 13.62 1.97
C LYS A 370 -7.09 13.61 2.53
N TYR A 371 -6.97 13.81 3.83
CA TYR A 371 -5.67 13.87 4.50
C TYR A 371 -5.06 12.50 4.77
N VAL A 372 -5.73 11.40 4.39
CA VAL A 372 -5.30 10.02 4.66
C VAL A 372 -4.70 9.37 3.41
N ARG A 373 -3.44 8.96 3.51
CA ARG A 373 -2.79 8.07 2.53
C ARG A 373 -3.23 6.63 2.79
N ARG A 374 -3.79 5.98 1.76
CA ARG A 374 -4.37 4.64 1.87
C ARG A 374 -4.32 3.89 0.54
N PRO A 375 -4.41 2.55 0.52
CA PRO A 375 -4.49 1.81 -0.73
C PRO A 375 -5.82 2.10 -1.44
N GLY A 376 -5.75 2.49 -2.71
CA GLY A 376 -6.92 2.55 -3.57
C GLY A 376 -7.50 1.18 -3.90
N ILE A 377 -8.68 1.18 -4.53
CA ILE A 377 -9.49 -0.02 -4.79
C ILE A 377 -8.78 -1.12 -5.58
N GLU A 378 -7.81 -0.77 -6.43
CA GLU A 378 -6.95 -1.69 -7.19
C GLU A 378 -5.47 -1.34 -7.03
N SER A 379 -5.06 -0.90 -5.83
CA SER A 379 -3.65 -0.70 -5.48
C SER A 379 -2.77 -1.92 -5.80
N ASP A 380 -1.45 -1.71 -5.93
CA ASP A 380 -0.47 -2.74 -6.28
C ASP A 380 -0.71 -4.07 -5.54
N MET A 381 -1.00 -5.15 -6.27
CA MET A 381 -1.32 -6.47 -5.70
C MET A 381 -0.10 -7.19 -5.10
N HIS A 382 1.12 -6.77 -5.45
CA HIS A 382 2.32 -7.33 -4.85
C HIS A 382 2.38 -7.07 -3.34
N LEU A 383 3.24 -7.81 -2.65
CA LEU A 383 3.49 -7.58 -1.24
C LEU A 383 4.11 -6.18 -1.05
N LEU A 384 3.43 -5.35 -0.26
CA LEU A 384 3.87 -3.98 0.00
C LEU A 384 4.97 -3.94 1.03
N GLU A 385 5.80 -2.90 0.96
CA GLU A 385 6.78 -2.62 2.00
C GLU A 385 6.07 -2.44 3.36
N PRO A 386 6.67 -2.87 4.47
CA PRO A 386 6.16 -2.54 5.79
C PRO A 386 5.96 -1.02 5.90
N LYS A 387 4.78 -0.62 6.37
CA LYS A 387 4.32 0.77 6.51
C LYS A 387 4.15 1.55 5.19
N GLU A 388 4.00 0.89 4.03
CA GLU A 388 3.65 1.57 2.77
C GLU A 388 2.37 2.42 2.91
N PHE A 389 1.32 1.83 3.48
CA PHE A 389 0.08 2.49 3.87
C PHE A 389 -0.11 2.37 5.38
N SER A 390 0.56 3.25 6.13
CA SER A 390 0.50 3.32 7.59
C SER A 390 -0.13 4.63 8.03
N ALA A 391 -0.73 4.64 9.21
CA ALA A 391 -1.31 5.84 9.77
C ALA A 391 -0.31 7.00 9.90
N ASP A 392 0.99 6.75 10.05
CA ASP A 392 2.00 7.80 10.15
C ASP A 392 2.57 8.31 8.82
N THR A 393 2.19 7.71 7.69
CA THR A 393 2.45 8.28 6.35
C THR A 393 1.33 9.22 5.88
N THR A 394 0.31 9.40 6.73
CA THR A 394 -0.87 10.23 6.51
C THR A 394 -0.68 11.64 7.10
N GLU A 395 -0.95 12.68 6.31
CA GLU A 395 -0.80 14.08 6.72
C GLU A 395 -1.61 14.40 7.99
N LEU A 396 -2.82 13.83 8.11
CA LEU A 396 -3.68 13.99 9.29
C LEU A 396 -2.96 13.59 10.60
N VAL A 397 -2.33 12.41 10.63
CA VAL A 397 -1.68 11.90 11.85
C VAL A 397 -0.40 12.67 12.13
N GLN A 398 0.32 13.08 11.09
CA GLN A 398 1.52 13.90 11.25
C GLN A 398 1.19 15.26 11.88
N ILE A 399 0.15 15.94 11.39
CA ILE A 399 -0.36 17.19 11.99
C ILE A 399 -0.72 16.98 13.47
N LEU A 400 -1.47 15.92 13.78
CA LEU A 400 -1.92 15.66 15.15
C LEU A 400 -0.78 15.27 16.10
N ARG A 401 0.26 14.59 15.61
CA ARG A 401 1.44 14.21 16.42
C ARG A 401 2.41 15.37 16.63
N GLU A 402 2.62 16.20 15.62
CA GLU A 402 3.36 17.46 15.77
C GLU A 402 2.66 18.42 16.75
N GLY A 403 1.34 18.35 16.79
CA GLY A 403 0.48 19.24 17.58
C GLY A 403 -0.35 20.12 16.66
N HIS A 404 -1.61 20.33 17.06
CA HIS A 404 -2.55 21.16 16.31
C HIS A 404 -3.42 21.98 17.29
N HIS A 405 -3.07 23.24 17.46
CA HIS A 405 -3.64 24.23 18.37
C HIS A 405 -3.84 23.70 19.80
N GLY A 406 -2.92 22.84 20.26
CA GLY A 406 -2.98 22.24 21.59
C GLY A 406 -4.06 21.17 21.79
N VAL A 407 -4.72 20.70 20.72
CA VAL A 407 -5.64 19.55 20.76
C VAL A 407 -4.86 18.30 21.19
N ARG A 408 -5.41 17.57 22.16
CA ARG A 408 -4.84 16.32 22.68
C ARG A 408 -5.91 15.24 22.71
N LEU A 409 -5.78 14.25 21.83
CA LEU A 409 -6.68 13.10 21.80
C LEU A 409 -6.42 12.18 23.01
N SER A 410 -7.48 11.60 23.54
CA SER A 410 -7.37 10.51 24.52
C SER A 410 -6.78 9.24 23.87
N PRO A 411 -6.22 8.29 24.65
CA PRO A 411 -5.70 7.03 24.10
C PRO A 411 -6.74 6.25 23.28
N GLN A 412 -8.00 6.23 23.72
CA GLN A 412 -9.09 5.59 22.98
C GLN A 412 -9.39 6.33 21.66
N ALA A 413 -9.36 7.66 21.66
CA ALA A 413 -9.55 8.43 20.43
C ALA A 413 -8.44 8.17 19.40
N TRP A 414 -7.19 8.10 19.86
CA TRP A 414 -6.07 7.69 19.01
C TRP A 414 -6.28 6.28 18.42
N ASP A 415 -6.55 5.29 19.25
CA ASP A 415 -6.72 3.89 18.81
C ASP A 415 -7.83 3.75 17.75
N ARG A 416 -8.95 4.45 17.93
CA ARG A 416 -10.06 4.49 16.97
C ARG A 416 -9.71 5.19 15.67
N LEU A 417 -9.02 6.33 15.72
CA LEU A 417 -8.60 7.08 14.53
C LEU A 417 -7.58 6.28 13.71
N LEU A 418 -6.57 5.69 14.37
CA LEU A 418 -5.56 4.84 13.72
C LEU A 418 -6.23 3.60 13.12
N THR A 419 -7.14 2.94 13.85
CA THR A 419 -7.89 1.80 13.33
C THR A 419 -8.73 2.18 12.11
N TRP A 420 -9.37 3.35 12.09
CA TRP A 420 -10.13 3.80 10.91
C TRP A 420 -9.25 3.94 9.66
N ILE A 421 -8.04 4.48 9.82
CA ILE A 421 -7.05 4.59 8.73
C ILE A 421 -6.62 3.19 8.28
N ASP A 422 -6.21 2.32 9.23
CA ASP A 422 -5.76 0.95 8.95
C ASP A 422 -6.84 0.07 8.29
N LEU A 423 -8.12 0.39 8.49
CA LEU A 423 -9.24 -0.31 7.86
C LEU A 423 -9.56 0.18 6.43
N ASN A 424 -8.79 1.14 5.91
CA ASN A 424 -8.98 1.82 4.63
C ASN A 424 -10.16 2.82 4.64
N CYS A 425 -10.31 3.57 5.74
CA CYS A 425 -11.29 4.66 5.89
C CYS A 425 -12.77 4.32 5.58
N PRO A 426 -13.36 3.22 6.10
CA PRO A 426 -14.78 2.95 5.89
C PRO A 426 -15.65 4.07 6.46
N PHE A 427 -16.75 4.39 5.77
CA PHE A 427 -17.81 5.23 6.33
C PHE A 427 -18.92 4.39 6.94
N HIS A 428 -19.44 3.43 6.15
CA HIS A 428 -20.54 2.55 6.56
C HIS A 428 -20.03 1.32 7.30
N GLY A 429 -20.74 0.94 8.36
CA GLY A 429 -20.45 -0.27 9.13
C GLY A 429 -21.42 -1.42 8.84
N THR A 430 -22.38 -1.25 7.94
CA THR A 430 -23.36 -2.28 7.55
C THR A 430 -23.80 -2.06 6.09
N TRP A 431 -24.33 -3.09 5.44
CA TRP A 431 -24.87 -2.94 4.08
C TRP A 431 -26.20 -2.19 4.04
N THR A 432 -26.97 -2.25 5.13
CA THR A 432 -28.19 -1.44 5.31
C THR A 432 -27.87 0.05 5.28
N GLU A 433 -26.77 0.46 5.91
CA GLU A 433 -26.31 1.85 5.86
C GLU A 433 -25.76 2.25 4.49
N ALA A 434 -25.02 1.36 3.83
CA ALA A 434 -24.35 1.66 2.56
C ALA A 434 -25.31 1.74 1.36
N THR A 435 -26.37 0.94 1.35
CA THR A 435 -27.23 0.80 0.16
C THR A 435 -28.72 0.73 0.50
N LYS A 436 -29.24 -0.44 0.86
CA LYS A 436 -30.65 -0.73 1.16
C LYS A 436 -30.76 -1.87 2.15
N ASN A 437 -31.94 -2.10 2.70
CA ASN A 437 -32.14 -3.18 3.66
C ASN A 437 -32.10 -4.57 2.96
N PRO A 438 -31.20 -5.49 3.37
CA PRO A 438 -31.09 -6.82 2.78
C PRO A 438 -32.14 -7.85 3.25
N GLU A 439 -32.96 -7.54 4.27
CA GLU A 439 -33.95 -8.39 4.97
C GLU A 439 -33.93 -9.90 4.67
N LYS A 440 -34.50 -10.33 3.54
CA LYS A 440 -34.59 -11.75 3.14
C LYS A 440 -33.22 -12.41 3.00
N GLN A 441 -32.25 -11.71 2.40
CA GLN A 441 -30.89 -12.21 2.23
C GLN A 441 -30.13 -12.28 3.56
N ARG A 442 -30.33 -11.30 4.45
CA ARG A 442 -29.79 -11.31 5.84
C ARG A 442 -30.29 -12.52 6.60
N SER A 443 -31.61 -12.74 6.58
CA SER A 443 -32.25 -13.89 7.24
C SER A 443 -31.73 -15.22 6.69
N ARG A 444 -31.66 -15.35 5.35
CA ARG A 444 -31.14 -16.55 4.69
C ARG A 444 -29.67 -16.80 5.00
N ARG A 445 -28.83 -15.76 5.06
CA ARG A 445 -27.40 -15.89 5.42
C ARG A 445 -27.24 -16.43 6.84
N MET A 446 -27.99 -15.91 7.80
CA MET A 446 -27.95 -16.41 9.19
C MET A 446 -28.43 -17.87 9.30
N GLU A 447 -29.48 -18.23 8.56
CA GLU A 447 -29.95 -19.61 8.49
C GLU A 447 -28.87 -20.55 7.92
N LEU A 448 -28.23 -20.17 6.81
CA LEU A 448 -27.16 -20.95 6.18
C LEU A 448 -25.92 -21.08 7.08
N ALA A 449 -25.53 -20.00 7.77
CA ALA A 449 -24.40 -20.03 8.71
C ALA A 449 -24.65 -21.02 9.86
N LYS A 450 -25.89 -21.09 10.36
CA LYS A 450 -26.28 -22.06 11.39
C LYS A 450 -26.32 -23.49 10.83
N LEU A 451 -26.88 -23.69 9.64
CA LEU A 451 -27.06 -25.03 9.04
C LEU A 451 -25.75 -25.66 8.56
N TYR A 452 -24.89 -24.89 7.89
CA TYR A 452 -23.71 -25.41 7.21
C TYR A 452 -22.38 -24.95 7.82
N GLY A 453 -22.38 -23.82 8.54
CA GLY A 453 -21.17 -23.27 9.14
C GLY A 453 -20.92 -23.69 10.59
N ASN A 454 -21.89 -24.34 11.26
CA ASN A 454 -21.84 -24.61 12.70
C ASN A 454 -21.56 -23.34 13.54
N LEU A 455 -22.03 -22.18 13.07
CA LEU A 455 -21.80 -20.89 13.71
C LEU A 455 -23.01 -20.48 14.55
N ASP A 456 -22.74 -19.80 15.66
CA ASP A 456 -23.78 -19.02 16.33
C ASP A 456 -24.20 -17.85 15.43
N PRO A 457 -25.51 -17.58 15.27
CA PRO A 457 -25.96 -16.48 14.44
C PRO A 457 -25.40 -15.14 14.97
N HIS A 458 -24.43 -14.59 14.25
CA HIS A 458 -23.98 -13.21 14.41
C HIS A 458 -24.66 -12.36 13.36
N ASP A 459 -25.35 -11.33 13.80
CA ASP A 459 -26.04 -10.42 12.93
C ASP A 459 -25.16 -9.22 12.60
N ALA A 460 -24.43 -9.32 11.49
CA ALA A 460 -23.52 -8.28 11.02
C ALA A 460 -24.22 -6.97 10.59
N GLU A 461 -25.55 -6.97 10.47
CA GLU A 461 -26.34 -5.75 10.23
C GLU A 461 -26.84 -5.10 11.51
N ALA A 462 -26.63 -5.71 12.68
CA ALA A 462 -27.04 -5.14 13.94
C ALA A 462 -26.12 -3.97 14.32
N ILE A 463 -26.75 -2.85 14.68
CA ILE A 463 -26.06 -1.65 15.15
C ILE A 463 -26.11 -1.65 16.68
N TYR A 464 -24.94 -1.63 17.30
CA TYR A 464 -24.79 -1.55 18.74
C TYR A 464 -24.22 -0.20 19.16
N PRO A 465 -24.56 0.31 20.36
CA PRO A 465 -23.93 1.49 20.93
C PRO A 465 -22.41 1.31 21.03
N THR A 466 -21.68 2.40 20.79
CA THR A 466 -20.23 2.44 20.93
C THR A 466 -19.86 3.01 22.30
N ASP A 467 -18.93 2.34 22.98
CA ASP A 467 -18.31 2.85 24.20
C ASP A 467 -17.25 3.88 23.80
N ILE A 468 -17.70 5.08 23.47
CA ILE A 468 -16.85 6.20 23.07
C ILE A 468 -17.19 7.41 23.90
N GLU A 469 -16.16 8.12 24.35
CA GLU A 469 -16.31 9.34 25.12
C GLU A 469 -16.94 10.43 24.24
N LYS A 470 -18.25 10.65 24.40
CA LYS A 470 -18.96 11.78 23.81
C LYS A 470 -18.79 13.00 24.70
N GLY A 471 -18.64 14.18 24.10
CA GLY A 471 -18.52 15.42 24.85
C GLY A 471 -18.71 16.63 23.94
N GLU A 472 -18.93 17.79 24.57
CA GLU A 472 -18.98 19.06 23.87
C GLU A 472 -17.64 19.34 23.16
N PRO A 473 -17.67 20.04 22.00
CA PRO A 473 -16.46 20.47 21.32
C PRO A 473 -15.53 21.24 22.26
N ILE A 474 -14.27 20.81 22.33
CA ILE A 474 -13.24 21.47 23.12
C ILE A 474 -12.63 22.56 22.26
N MET A 475 -12.86 23.82 22.64
CA MET A 475 -12.21 24.97 22.00
C MET A 475 -10.81 25.15 22.59
N PRO A 476 -9.72 25.04 21.79
CA PRO A 476 -8.41 25.54 22.19
C PRO A 476 -8.45 26.97 22.73
N SER A 477 -7.68 27.26 23.78
CA SER A 477 -7.48 28.63 24.24
C SER A 477 -6.87 29.49 23.12
N GLU A 478 -7.21 30.78 23.04
CA GLU A 478 -6.60 31.69 22.07
C GLU A 478 -5.07 31.70 22.12
N GLU A 479 -4.47 31.53 23.30
CA GLU A 479 -3.02 31.47 23.48
C GLU A 479 -2.42 30.28 22.72
N LEU A 480 -3.00 29.09 22.87
CA LEU A 480 -2.59 27.89 22.14
C LEU A 480 -2.83 28.00 20.63
N GLN A 481 -3.93 28.65 20.21
CA GLN A 481 -4.18 28.91 18.79
C GLN A 481 -3.10 29.82 18.20
N LYS A 482 -2.80 30.94 18.86
CA LYS A 482 -1.75 31.90 18.46
C LYS A 482 -0.34 31.32 18.55
N ALA A 483 -0.10 30.42 19.50
CA ALA A 483 1.19 29.74 19.64
C ALA A 483 1.43 28.72 18.52
N ASP A 484 0.36 28.07 18.04
CA ASP A 484 0.43 27.08 16.97
C ASP A 484 0.25 27.67 15.57
N GLU A 485 -0.04 28.97 15.44
CA GLU A 485 0.20 29.70 14.19
C GLU A 485 1.68 29.56 13.85
N ARG A 486 2.02 28.58 13.00
CA ARG A 486 3.38 28.27 12.56
C ARG A 486 3.96 29.50 11.86
N LYS A 487 4.65 30.34 12.63
CA LYS A 487 5.39 31.48 12.12
C LYS A 487 6.68 30.96 11.55
N ASP A 488 6.97 31.37 10.32
CA ASP A 488 8.27 31.13 9.72
C ASP A 488 9.36 31.66 10.68
N PRO A 489 10.42 30.87 10.93
CA PRO A 489 11.45 31.30 11.86
C PRO A 489 12.15 32.55 11.35
N VAL A 490 12.55 33.42 12.28
CA VAL A 490 13.34 34.61 11.94
C VAL A 490 14.76 34.15 11.63
N VAL A 491 15.12 34.22 10.35
CA VAL A 491 16.44 33.82 9.87
C VAL A 491 17.28 35.03 9.51
N LYS A 492 18.54 35.05 9.96
CA LYS A 492 19.53 36.06 9.53
C LYS A 492 20.80 35.36 9.08
N VAL A 493 21.32 35.75 7.92
CA VAL A 493 22.64 35.34 7.44
C VAL A 493 23.65 36.41 7.88
N LEU A 494 24.73 36.02 8.57
CA LEU A 494 25.73 36.97 9.03
C LEU A 494 26.69 37.33 7.88
N ALA A 495 26.92 38.64 7.72
CA ALA A 495 27.37 39.31 6.49
C ALA A 495 28.79 38.96 5.96
N GLU A 496 29.51 38.02 6.57
CA GLU A 496 30.87 37.63 6.12
C GLU A 496 30.87 36.49 5.08
N THR A 497 29.71 36.02 4.64
CA THR A 497 29.57 34.87 3.71
C THR A 497 28.99 35.23 2.33
N ALA A 498 28.85 36.53 2.05
CA ALA A 498 28.22 37.05 0.84
C ALA A 498 29.16 37.09 -0.38
N SER A 499 29.57 35.94 -0.91
CA SER A 499 29.93 35.84 -2.33
C SER A 499 28.78 35.21 -3.11
N VAL A 500 27.63 35.87 -3.13
CA VAL A 500 26.36 35.34 -3.69
C VAL A 500 26.35 35.31 -5.23
N ASN A 501 27.39 35.80 -5.91
CA ASN A 501 27.37 35.98 -7.37
C ASN A 501 28.54 35.31 -8.13
N ALA A 502 29.41 34.55 -7.47
CA ALA A 502 30.48 33.81 -8.16
C ALA A 502 30.06 32.36 -8.40
N PRO A 503 30.31 31.78 -9.59
CA PRO A 503 30.12 30.35 -9.82
C PRO A 503 30.93 29.56 -8.80
N LEU A 504 30.26 28.70 -8.04
CA LEU A 504 30.93 27.82 -7.10
C LEU A 504 31.74 26.76 -7.85
N GLU A 505 32.77 26.24 -7.19
CA GLU A 505 33.60 25.16 -7.72
C GLU A 505 32.74 23.91 -7.94
N THR A 506 32.88 23.25 -9.10
CA THR A 506 32.12 22.04 -9.43
C THR A 506 33.05 20.84 -9.58
N LYS A 507 32.56 19.64 -9.23
CA LYS A 507 33.28 18.39 -9.36
C LYS A 507 32.36 17.31 -9.93
N THR A 508 32.91 16.42 -10.74
CA THR A 508 32.19 15.26 -11.27
C THR A 508 32.84 13.99 -10.75
N VAL A 509 32.03 13.10 -10.18
CA VAL A 509 32.44 11.78 -9.68
C VAL A 509 31.86 10.72 -10.60
N LYS A 510 32.71 9.87 -11.19
CA LYS A 510 32.27 8.75 -12.01
C LYS A 510 31.95 7.55 -11.12
N LEU A 511 30.79 6.93 -11.35
CA LEU A 511 30.43 5.67 -10.71
C LEU A 511 30.97 4.49 -11.57
N PRO A 512 31.42 3.37 -10.97
CA PRO A 512 31.99 2.24 -11.71
C PRO A 512 31.05 1.65 -12.77
N ASN A 513 29.76 1.55 -12.45
CA ASN A 513 28.74 0.93 -13.29
C ASN A 513 27.48 1.81 -13.43
N GLY A 514 27.66 3.13 -13.34
CA GLY A 514 26.54 4.07 -13.33
C GLY A 514 26.90 5.42 -13.92
N PRO A 515 25.90 6.27 -14.16
CA PRO A 515 26.13 7.63 -14.62
C PRO A 515 26.79 8.46 -13.52
N ALA A 516 27.56 9.47 -13.93
CA ALA A 516 28.31 10.31 -13.01
C ALA A 516 27.40 11.12 -12.07
N LEU A 517 27.96 11.50 -10.93
CA LEU A 517 27.41 12.46 -9.97
C LEU A 517 28.08 13.82 -10.15
N GLU A 518 27.30 14.89 -10.08
CA GLU A 518 27.79 16.27 -10.12
C GLU A 518 27.69 16.87 -8.73
N PHE A 519 28.74 17.58 -8.32
CA PHE A 519 28.85 18.22 -7.02
C PHE A 519 29.20 19.69 -7.17
N VAL A 520 28.75 20.48 -6.21
CA VAL A 520 29.15 21.89 -6.05
C VAL A 520 29.74 22.10 -4.66
N ARG A 521 30.77 22.93 -4.56
CA ARG A 521 31.47 23.23 -3.30
C ARG A 521 30.81 24.40 -2.60
N VAL A 522 30.02 24.09 -1.57
CA VAL A 522 29.31 25.06 -0.74
C VAL A 522 30.28 25.66 0.29
N PRO A 523 30.31 26.99 0.48
CA PRO A 523 31.24 27.64 1.41
C PRO A 523 30.88 27.38 2.88
N ALA A 524 31.87 27.52 3.75
CA ALA A 524 31.65 27.67 5.19
C ALA A 524 30.83 28.93 5.49
N GLY A 525 30.13 28.94 6.62
CA GLY A 525 29.31 30.09 6.97
C GLY A 525 28.45 29.96 8.22
N ILE A 526 27.79 31.06 8.56
CA ILE A 526 26.97 31.17 9.77
C ILE A 526 25.63 31.82 9.42
N TYR A 527 24.55 31.19 9.88
CA TYR A 527 23.21 31.77 9.88
C TYR A 527 22.59 31.57 11.26
N THR A 528 21.55 32.36 11.55
CA THR A 528 20.78 32.22 12.79
C THR A 528 19.36 31.84 12.47
N VAL A 529 18.77 30.98 13.28
CA VAL A 529 17.36 30.59 13.23
C VAL A 529 16.75 30.89 14.58
N ASN A 530 15.81 31.83 14.65
CA ASN A 530 15.23 32.33 15.91
C ASN A 530 16.29 32.76 16.93
N GLY A 531 17.40 33.35 16.46
CA GLY A 531 18.52 33.78 17.29
C GLY A 531 19.50 32.68 17.72
N LYS A 532 19.21 31.40 17.43
CA LYS A 532 20.17 30.30 17.60
C LYS A 532 21.15 30.29 16.43
N GLU A 533 22.43 30.30 16.72
CA GLU A 533 23.48 30.25 15.70
C GLU A 533 23.64 28.82 15.15
N MET A 534 23.67 28.72 13.82
CA MET A 534 23.93 27.50 13.05
C MET A 534 25.19 27.72 12.23
N ARG A 535 26.18 26.84 12.38
CA ARG A 535 27.53 27.03 11.81
C ARG A 535 27.92 25.89 10.89
N ILE A 536 28.50 26.25 9.75
CA ILE A 536 29.20 25.38 8.82
C ILE A 536 30.68 25.70 8.94
N GLU A 537 31.43 24.82 9.60
CA GLU A 537 32.83 25.04 9.96
C GLU A 537 33.78 24.99 8.75
N LYS A 538 33.50 24.12 7.78
CA LYS A 538 34.32 23.91 6.60
C LYS A 538 33.45 23.89 5.34
N PRO A 539 33.98 24.36 4.20
CA PRO A 539 33.33 24.11 2.91
C PRO A 539 33.18 22.60 2.68
N PHE A 540 32.10 22.21 2.02
CA PHE A 540 31.82 20.81 1.69
C PHE A 540 31.27 20.71 0.28
N TRP A 541 31.42 19.55 -0.35
CA TRP A 541 30.78 19.26 -1.62
C TRP A 541 29.39 18.71 -1.37
N ILE A 542 28.40 19.12 -2.14
CA ILE A 542 27.06 18.52 -2.13
C ILE A 542 26.63 18.18 -3.54
N SER A 543 25.96 17.04 -3.72
CA SER A 543 25.45 16.66 -5.04
C SER A 543 24.44 17.70 -5.50
N THR A 544 24.58 18.15 -6.75
CA THR A 544 23.74 19.22 -7.31
C THR A 544 22.28 18.77 -7.42
N LYS A 545 22.05 17.46 -7.49
CA LYS A 545 20.76 16.80 -7.66
C LYS A 545 20.60 15.66 -6.64
N GLU A 546 19.37 15.21 -6.46
CA GLU A 546 19.04 13.95 -5.78
C GLU A 546 19.67 12.75 -6.50
N ILE A 547 19.89 11.65 -5.76
CA ILE A 547 20.33 10.39 -6.36
C ILE A 547 19.21 9.79 -7.19
N ARG A 548 19.51 9.40 -8.44
CA ARG A 548 18.57 8.74 -9.36
C ARG A 548 18.53 7.23 -9.18
N ASN A 549 17.48 6.60 -9.69
CA ASN A 549 17.37 5.13 -9.73
C ASN A 549 18.58 4.48 -10.42
N ASP A 550 19.01 4.96 -11.59
CA ASP A 550 20.16 4.39 -12.30
C ASP A 550 21.51 4.58 -11.59
N GLN A 551 21.65 5.64 -10.79
CA GLN A 551 22.82 5.88 -9.93
C GLN A 551 22.79 4.94 -8.72
N PHE A 552 21.63 4.74 -8.11
CA PHE A 552 21.46 3.81 -7.00
C PHE A 552 21.65 2.35 -7.45
N HIS A 553 21.21 1.99 -8.67
CA HIS A 553 21.42 0.65 -9.25
C HIS A 553 22.88 0.29 -9.50
N ALA A 554 23.79 1.28 -9.54
CA ALA A 554 25.22 1.01 -9.55
C ALA A 554 25.73 0.42 -8.22
N PHE A 555 25.00 0.67 -7.13
CA PHE A 555 25.23 0.11 -5.79
C PHE A 555 24.36 -1.14 -5.54
N ASP A 556 23.05 -1.03 -5.71
CA ASP A 556 22.09 -2.11 -5.52
C ASP A 556 21.23 -2.29 -6.78
N PRO A 557 21.58 -3.22 -7.69
CA PRO A 557 20.83 -3.46 -8.92
C PRO A 557 19.46 -4.11 -8.69
N THR A 558 19.14 -4.51 -7.45
CA THR A 558 17.86 -5.16 -7.11
C THR A 558 16.82 -4.17 -6.59
N HIS A 559 17.22 -2.92 -6.31
CA HIS A 559 16.30 -1.89 -5.81
C HIS A 559 15.19 -1.58 -6.80
N ASN A 560 13.99 -1.36 -6.28
CA ASN A 560 12.82 -0.96 -7.07
C ASN A 560 12.04 0.10 -6.31
N SER A 561 12.04 1.34 -6.81
CA SER A 561 11.24 2.45 -6.29
C SER A 561 9.73 2.25 -6.50
N ARG A 562 9.31 1.18 -7.20
CA ARG A 562 7.94 0.73 -7.44
C ARG A 562 7.11 1.70 -8.30
N VAL A 563 5.80 1.66 -8.10
CA VAL A 563 4.78 2.47 -8.76
C VAL A 563 3.98 3.25 -7.71
N GLU A 564 3.36 4.34 -8.11
CA GLU A 564 2.29 4.96 -7.35
C GLU A 564 0.92 4.55 -7.89
N SER A 565 -0.02 4.28 -6.99
CA SER A 565 -1.36 3.83 -7.37
C SER A 565 -2.20 5.00 -7.90
N LYS A 566 -3.03 4.73 -8.89
CA LYS A 566 -4.01 5.68 -9.39
C LYS A 566 -5.18 5.83 -8.42
N HIS A 567 -5.94 6.91 -8.55
CA HIS A 567 -7.19 7.13 -7.83
C HIS A 567 -8.38 6.61 -8.65
N CYS A 568 -8.26 5.40 -9.20
CA CYS A 568 -9.29 4.73 -9.99
C CYS A 568 -8.91 3.25 -10.16
N TYR A 569 -9.72 2.50 -10.90
CA TYR A 569 -9.36 1.14 -11.33
C TYR A 569 -8.07 1.14 -12.18
N GLN A 570 -7.39 0.02 -12.19
CA GLN A 570 -6.13 -0.24 -12.85
C GLN A 570 -6.22 -1.54 -13.66
N PHE A 571 -7.13 -1.58 -14.62
CA PHE A 571 -7.37 -2.76 -15.45
C PHE A 571 -6.26 -2.95 -16.48
N GLY A 572 -5.29 -3.80 -16.15
CA GLY A 572 -4.18 -4.15 -17.05
C GLY A 572 -3.02 -3.17 -17.04
N ILE A 573 -2.90 -2.37 -15.98
CA ILE A 573 -1.75 -1.50 -15.70
C ILE A 573 -1.36 -1.66 -14.23
N HIS A 574 -0.09 -1.44 -13.92
CA HIS A 574 0.44 -1.63 -12.55
C HIS A 574 0.32 -0.36 -11.69
N GLY A 575 0.29 0.81 -12.34
CA GLY A 575 0.29 2.13 -11.70
C GLY A 575 1.22 3.08 -12.45
N TYR A 576 1.50 4.24 -11.85
CA TYR A 576 2.47 5.17 -12.40
C TYR A 576 3.90 4.76 -12.00
N PRO A 577 4.81 4.48 -12.95
CA PRO A 577 6.17 4.09 -12.60
C PRO A 577 6.93 5.26 -11.96
N ILE A 578 7.56 4.98 -10.82
CA ILE A 578 8.52 5.88 -10.18
C ILE A 578 9.92 5.25 -10.05
N ASN A 579 10.12 4.14 -10.76
CA ASN A 579 11.38 3.40 -10.85
C ASN A 579 12.10 3.61 -12.20
N ASN A 580 11.72 4.60 -13.01
CA ASN A 580 12.44 4.84 -14.26
C ASN A 580 13.88 5.30 -13.96
N PRO A 581 14.86 4.93 -14.81
CA PRO A 581 16.28 5.24 -14.60
C PRO A 581 16.58 6.69 -14.22
N PHE A 582 15.86 7.64 -14.83
CA PHE A 582 16.09 9.07 -14.64
C PHE A 582 15.29 9.72 -13.51
N GLN A 583 14.36 9.01 -12.86
CA GLN A 583 13.65 9.51 -11.69
C GLN A 583 14.54 9.43 -10.44
N PRO A 584 14.33 10.29 -9.42
CA PRO A 584 14.98 10.14 -8.13
C PRO A 584 14.66 8.76 -7.52
N VAL A 585 15.63 8.20 -6.81
CA VAL A 585 15.41 6.98 -6.03
C VAL A 585 14.50 7.32 -4.83
N CYS A 586 13.54 6.46 -4.54
CA CYS A 586 12.71 6.53 -3.33
C CYS A 586 12.43 5.14 -2.78
N ARG A 587 11.66 5.03 -1.69
CA ARG A 587 11.47 3.77 -0.93
C ARG A 587 12.81 3.15 -0.50
N VAL A 588 13.78 3.99 -0.19
CA VAL A 588 15.06 3.59 0.41
C VAL A 588 15.05 3.93 1.89
N THR A 589 15.57 3.02 2.70
CA THR A 589 15.75 3.28 4.13
C THR A 589 16.91 4.25 4.34
N ASN A 590 16.94 4.91 5.50
CA ASN A 590 18.10 5.73 5.87
C ASN A 590 19.38 4.86 5.98
N ALA A 591 19.26 3.62 6.47
CA ALA A 591 20.36 2.64 6.48
C ALA A 591 20.93 2.39 5.07
N GLN A 592 20.08 2.05 4.09
CA GLN A 592 20.51 1.83 2.70
C GLN A 592 21.15 3.08 2.07
N ALA A 593 20.65 4.27 2.41
CA ALA A 593 21.22 5.52 1.93
C ALA A 593 22.61 5.79 2.56
N GLN A 594 22.84 5.41 3.82
CA GLN A 594 24.17 5.44 4.44
C GLN A 594 25.10 4.39 3.84
N GLU A 595 24.65 3.16 3.59
CA GLU A 595 25.42 2.11 2.92
C GLU A 595 25.87 2.55 1.51
N PHE A 596 25.00 3.24 0.76
CA PHE A 596 25.38 3.87 -0.51
C PHE A 596 26.51 4.90 -0.33
N CYS A 597 26.47 5.69 0.74
CA CYS A 597 27.52 6.67 1.03
C CYS A 597 28.85 5.99 1.39
N GLU A 598 28.81 4.93 2.18
CA GLU A 598 29.98 4.11 2.51
C GLU A 598 30.59 3.50 1.24
N TRP A 599 29.76 2.88 0.40
CA TRP A 599 30.18 2.35 -0.90
C TRP A 599 30.82 3.43 -1.78
N LEU A 600 30.21 4.61 -1.89
CA LEU A 600 30.75 5.70 -2.71
C LEU A 600 32.08 6.22 -2.16
N THR A 601 32.26 6.25 -0.84
CA THR A 601 33.54 6.58 -0.19
C THR A 601 34.65 5.63 -0.63
N GLU A 602 34.36 4.33 -0.70
CA GLU A 602 35.30 3.31 -1.19
C GLU A 602 35.64 3.52 -2.67
N GLN A 603 34.65 3.85 -3.51
CA GLN A 603 34.88 4.12 -4.93
C GLN A 603 35.74 5.38 -5.17
N LEU A 604 35.77 6.31 -4.22
CA LEU A 604 36.61 7.51 -4.24
C LEU A 604 38.02 7.29 -3.69
N GLY A 605 38.41 6.06 -3.37
CA GLY A 605 39.72 5.75 -2.78
C GLY A 605 39.90 6.26 -1.36
N GLY A 606 38.81 6.70 -0.71
CA GLY A 606 38.80 7.20 0.66
C GLY A 606 39.49 8.55 0.88
N GLU A 607 39.82 9.32 -0.17
CA GLU A 607 40.34 10.70 -0.03
C GLU A 607 39.24 11.68 0.45
N LEU A 608 38.02 11.47 -0.03
CA LEU A 608 36.82 12.18 0.38
C LEU A 608 35.85 11.20 1.03
N THR A 609 35.23 11.61 2.12
CA THR A 609 34.19 10.83 2.80
C THR A 609 32.83 11.24 2.26
N CYS A 610 32.09 10.31 1.70
CA CYS A 610 30.70 10.51 1.31
C CYS A 610 29.78 10.25 2.51
N ALA A 611 28.77 11.10 2.70
CA ALA A 611 27.75 10.95 3.72
C ALA A 611 26.42 11.57 3.27
N LEU A 612 25.35 11.27 4.00
CA LEU A 612 24.15 12.10 3.96
C LEU A 612 24.46 13.47 4.59
N PRO A 613 23.86 14.58 4.11
CA PRO A 613 24.03 15.87 4.75
C PRO A 613 23.52 15.82 6.20
N THR A 614 24.13 16.59 7.11
CA THR A 614 23.43 16.97 8.34
C THR A 614 22.27 17.90 8.02
N GLU A 615 21.27 18.00 8.90
CA GLU A 615 20.20 19.01 8.77
C GLU A 615 20.78 20.42 8.55
N THR A 616 21.80 20.79 9.32
CA THR A 616 22.45 22.11 9.20
C THR A 616 23.10 22.33 7.83
N GLN A 617 23.80 21.32 7.30
CA GLN A 617 24.39 21.36 5.95
C GLN A 617 23.31 21.47 4.88
N TRP A 618 22.25 20.68 5.02
CA TRP A 618 21.12 20.67 4.11
C TRP A 618 20.44 22.04 4.05
N GLU A 619 20.08 22.61 5.21
CA GLU A 619 19.42 23.91 5.28
C GLU A 619 20.30 25.04 4.75
N TRP A 620 21.59 25.01 5.06
CA TRP A 620 22.55 25.98 4.54
C TRP A 620 22.58 25.96 3.01
N ALA A 621 22.72 24.76 2.44
CA ALA A 621 22.78 24.56 1.00
C ALA A 621 21.45 24.90 0.30
N ALA A 622 20.31 24.56 0.91
CA ALA A 622 18.98 24.86 0.39
C ALA A 622 18.71 26.38 0.35
N ARG A 623 19.09 27.11 1.42
CA ARG A 623 18.94 28.57 1.51
C ARG A 623 19.77 29.31 0.48
N ALA A 624 21.01 28.88 0.23
CA ALA A 624 21.95 29.55 -0.67
C ALA A 624 22.01 31.08 -0.48
N GLY A 625 22.07 31.52 0.79
CA GLY A 625 22.09 32.94 1.18
C GLY A 625 20.72 33.60 1.37
N GLN A 626 19.61 32.92 1.07
CA GLN A 626 18.27 33.43 1.30
C GLN A 626 17.84 33.28 2.76
N THR A 627 17.02 34.22 3.24
CA THR A 627 16.43 34.21 4.59
C THR A 627 14.98 33.73 4.60
N THR A 628 14.37 33.64 3.42
CA THR A 628 13.00 33.18 3.26
C THR A 628 12.87 31.66 3.42
N PRO A 629 11.65 31.13 3.65
CA PRO A 629 11.44 29.69 3.82
C PRO A 629 11.75 28.84 2.57
N PHE A 630 11.78 29.46 1.39
CA PHE A 630 12.18 28.87 0.12
C PHE A 630 13.19 29.77 -0.58
N PHE A 631 14.08 29.20 -1.39
CA PHE A 631 15.03 30.03 -2.15
C PHE A 631 14.34 30.93 -3.19
N TYR A 632 13.12 30.58 -3.59
CA TYR A 632 12.28 31.33 -4.53
C TYR A 632 11.29 32.29 -3.85
N GLY A 633 11.31 32.39 -2.52
CA GLY A 633 10.43 33.29 -1.77
C GLY A 633 9.67 32.59 -0.65
N THR A 634 8.35 32.72 -0.65
CA THR A 634 7.47 32.28 0.44
C THR A 634 6.54 31.15 0.00
N LYS A 635 5.77 30.57 0.92
CA LYS A 635 4.75 29.55 0.61
C LYS A 635 3.66 30.02 -0.36
N ASP A 636 3.51 31.33 -0.53
CA ASP A 636 2.55 31.96 -1.45
C ASP A 636 3.17 32.37 -2.79
N SER A 637 4.47 32.10 -2.99
CA SER A 637 5.17 32.33 -4.25
C SER A 637 4.88 31.19 -5.24
N ASP A 638 4.76 31.51 -6.53
CA ASP A 638 4.61 30.52 -7.59
C ASP A 638 5.88 29.67 -7.70
N PHE A 639 5.79 28.42 -7.28
CA PHE A 639 6.88 27.47 -7.25
C PHE A 639 7.07 26.71 -8.56
N GLY A 640 6.18 26.84 -9.55
CA GLY A 640 6.12 25.93 -10.71
C GLY A 640 7.38 25.88 -11.57
N GLN A 641 8.26 26.88 -11.49
CA GLN A 641 9.56 26.88 -12.17
C GLN A 641 10.73 26.37 -11.30
N TYR A 642 10.48 26.06 -10.03
CA TYR A 642 11.50 25.88 -8.99
C TYR A 642 11.37 24.56 -8.21
N ALA A 643 10.18 23.98 -8.10
CA ALA A 643 9.92 22.80 -7.28
C ALA A 643 8.80 21.94 -7.86
N ASN A 644 8.85 20.63 -7.57
CA ASN A 644 7.79 19.66 -7.84
C ASN A 644 7.05 19.33 -6.54
N LEU A 645 5.84 19.85 -6.35
CA LEU A 645 5.10 19.79 -5.08
C LEU A 645 3.65 19.38 -5.33
N ALA A 646 2.89 19.07 -4.27
CA ALA A 646 1.47 18.77 -4.42
C ALA A 646 0.70 20.01 -4.92
N ASP A 647 0.43 20.04 -6.23
CA ASP A 647 -0.08 21.19 -6.97
C ASP A 647 -1.44 20.88 -7.66
N LEU A 648 -1.82 21.68 -8.65
CA LEU A 648 -3.02 21.46 -9.46
C LEU A 648 -3.03 20.09 -10.18
N SER A 649 -1.87 19.48 -10.45
CA SER A 649 -1.77 18.21 -11.15
C SER A 649 -2.32 17.04 -10.33
N MET A 650 -2.40 17.13 -9.00
CA MET A 650 -2.87 16.04 -8.14
C MET A 650 -4.27 15.50 -8.52
N LYS A 651 -5.09 16.32 -9.17
CA LYS A 651 -6.38 15.88 -9.73
C LYS A 651 -6.22 14.82 -10.82
N ASP A 652 -5.08 14.76 -11.50
CA ASP A 652 -4.81 13.87 -12.63
C ASP A 652 -4.48 12.43 -12.19
N PHE A 653 -4.37 12.17 -10.88
CA PHE A 653 -4.49 10.80 -10.34
C PHE A 653 -5.86 10.18 -10.68
N ALA A 654 -6.86 11.02 -10.94
CA ALA A 654 -8.15 10.66 -11.53
C ALA A 654 -8.05 10.52 -13.05
N THR A 655 -7.82 9.30 -13.54
CA THR A 655 -7.61 9.06 -14.98
C THR A 655 -8.33 7.79 -15.46
N ASN A 656 -8.31 7.51 -16.77
CA ASN A 656 -8.96 6.32 -17.35
C ASN A 656 -8.44 5.01 -16.73
N PRO A 657 -9.30 4.07 -16.31
CA PRO A 657 -8.91 2.77 -15.78
C PRO A 657 -7.92 1.92 -16.58
N TYR A 658 -7.97 1.99 -17.91
CA TYR A 658 -7.25 1.11 -18.82
C TYR A 658 -5.95 1.72 -19.35
N THR A 659 -5.68 2.99 -19.05
CA THR A 659 -4.48 3.69 -19.50
C THR A 659 -3.84 4.48 -18.35
N VAL A 660 -2.59 4.89 -18.55
CA VAL A 660 -1.84 5.67 -17.56
C VAL A 660 -2.04 7.19 -17.80
N ASP A 661 -2.22 7.59 -19.05
CA ASP A 661 -2.07 8.97 -19.52
C ASP A 661 -3.38 9.66 -19.96
N GLN A 662 -4.50 8.92 -20.05
CA GLN A 662 -5.76 9.50 -20.50
C GLN A 662 -6.59 10.12 -19.37
N LYS A 663 -6.30 11.40 -19.09
CA LYS A 663 -7.00 12.22 -18.08
C LYS A 663 -8.49 12.38 -18.40
N TYR A 664 -9.31 12.52 -17.35
CA TYR A 664 -10.71 12.93 -17.50
C TYR A 664 -10.84 14.44 -17.73
N SER A 665 -11.76 14.85 -18.61
CA SER A 665 -12.01 16.28 -18.89
C SER A 665 -13.13 16.88 -18.02
N ASN A 666 -13.86 16.06 -17.29
CA ASN A 666 -15.08 16.42 -16.56
C ASN A 666 -15.04 16.02 -15.07
N LEU A 667 -13.84 16.08 -14.46
CA LEU A 667 -13.67 15.80 -13.03
C LEU A 667 -14.55 16.70 -12.17
N THR A 668 -15.00 16.15 -11.04
CA THR A 668 -15.70 16.91 -10.01
C THR A 668 -14.80 17.13 -8.79
N GLN A 669 -15.25 17.94 -7.85
CA GLN A 669 -14.60 18.07 -6.53
C GLN A 669 -14.54 16.77 -5.71
N TYR A 670 -15.22 15.70 -6.18
CA TYR A 670 -15.27 14.39 -5.54
C TYR A 670 -14.27 13.37 -6.11
N ASP A 671 -13.61 13.71 -7.22
CA ASP A 671 -12.62 12.85 -7.88
C ASP A 671 -11.17 13.24 -7.51
N ASP A 672 -10.99 14.47 -7.01
CA ASP A 672 -9.73 15.07 -6.58
C ASP A 672 -9.73 15.25 -5.05
N TRP A 673 -9.14 14.28 -4.35
CA TRP A 673 -9.15 14.23 -2.88
C TRP A 673 -7.77 14.27 -2.24
N ILE A 674 -6.69 14.53 -2.99
CA ILE A 674 -5.37 14.81 -2.38
C ILE A 674 -5.30 16.31 -2.05
N PRO A 675 -5.00 16.70 -0.80
CA PRO A 675 -4.74 18.08 -0.45
C PRO A 675 -3.59 18.64 -1.30
N SER A 676 -3.84 19.71 -2.05
CA SER A 676 -2.83 20.29 -2.93
C SER A 676 -2.98 21.80 -3.08
N GLU A 677 -1.92 22.47 -3.53
CA GLU A 677 -1.93 23.90 -3.86
C GLU A 677 -2.54 24.11 -5.24
N LYS A 678 -3.78 24.60 -5.29
CA LYS A 678 -4.55 24.71 -6.54
C LYS A 678 -4.20 25.97 -7.36
N ARG A 679 -3.44 26.93 -6.81
CA ARG A 679 -3.08 28.19 -7.50
C ARG A 679 -1.98 28.02 -8.53
N PHE A 680 -1.08 27.05 -8.33
CA PHE A 680 0.13 26.88 -9.12
C PHE A 680 0.14 25.52 -9.80
N SER A 681 0.99 25.39 -10.83
CA SER A 681 1.34 24.08 -11.34
C SER A 681 2.80 24.00 -11.78
N ASP A 682 3.43 22.87 -11.47
CA ASP A 682 4.79 22.52 -11.85
C ASP A 682 4.87 21.70 -13.16
N GLY A 683 3.71 21.34 -13.73
CA GLY A 683 3.60 20.64 -15.01
C GLY A 683 3.79 19.11 -14.96
N VAL A 684 4.01 18.50 -13.78
CA VAL A 684 4.21 17.05 -13.64
C VAL A 684 3.32 16.48 -12.53
N LEU A 685 2.91 15.21 -12.67
CA LEU A 685 2.03 14.56 -11.68
C LEU A 685 2.78 13.93 -10.49
N LEU A 686 4.02 13.52 -10.74
CA LEU A 686 4.82 12.65 -9.89
C LEU A 686 6.28 13.11 -9.96
N THR A 687 7.20 12.31 -9.42
CA THR A 687 8.63 12.55 -9.57
C THR A 687 9.05 12.69 -11.05
N THR A 688 9.91 13.66 -11.33
CA THR A 688 10.52 13.89 -12.63
C THR A 688 12.04 13.74 -12.54
N ALA A 689 12.75 13.89 -13.67
CA ALA A 689 14.20 13.81 -13.68
C ALA A 689 14.82 14.94 -12.82
N PRO A 690 15.70 14.63 -11.85
CA PRO A 690 16.37 15.65 -11.06
C PRO A 690 17.11 16.65 -11.95
N GLY A 691 16.94 17.94 -11.66
CA GLY A 691 17.42 19.04 -12.48
C GLY A 691 16.42 19.61 -13.49
N SER A 692 15.15 19.21 -13.43
CA SER A 692 14.10 19.70 -14.34
C SER A 692 13.66 21.13 -14.03
N TYR A 693 13.86 21.61 -12.80
CA TYR A 693 13.50 22.95 -12.34
C TYR A 693 14.71 23.88 -12.26
N ARG A 694 14.48 25.17 -11.99
CA ARG A 694 15.58 26.12 -11.81
C ARG A 694 16.32 25.85 -10.50
N PRO A 695 17.67 25.90 -10.51
CA PRO A 695 18.44 25.71 -9.29
C PRO A 695 18.37 26.96 -8.40
N ASN A 696 18.77 26.80 -7.14
CA ASN A 696 19.06 27.94 -6.28
C ASN A 696 20.36 28.66 -6.69
N ALA A 697 20.72 29.73 -5.97
CA ALA A 697 21.89 30.56 -6.29
C ALA A 697 23.24 29.80 -6.26
N TRP A 698 23.28 28.61 -5.67
CA TRP A 698 24.47 27.76 -5.57
C TRP A 698 24.44 26.58 -6.55
N GLY A 699 23.45 26.51 -7.45
CA GLY A 699 23.38 25.46 -8.46
C GLY A 699 22.80 24.14 -7.95
N LEU A 700 22.11 24.14 -6.80
CA LEU A 700 21.38 22.98 -6.32
C LEU A 700 19.96 22.97 -6.89
N TYR A 701 19.58 21.82 -7.41
CA TYR A 701 18.26 21.53 -7.96
C TYR A 701 17.44 20.72 -6.96
N ASP A 702 16.11 20.85 -7.05
CA ASP A 702 15.15 19.99 -6.35
C ASP A 702 15.35 19.96 -4.82
N VAL A 703 15.92 21.02 -4.23
CA VAL A 703 16.03 21.15 -2.75
C VAL A 703 14.66 21.36 -2.09
N HIS A 704 13.63 21.61 -2.89
CA HIS A 704 12.24 21.64 -2.48
C HIS A 704 11.44 20.76 -3.45
N GLY A 705 10.71 19.78 -2.92
CA GLY A 705 9.86 18.90 -3.71
C GLY A 705 10.63 17.77 -4.43
N ASN A 706 10.00 17.20 -5.46
CA ASN A 706 10.39 15.96 -6.13
C ASN A 706 10.40 14.79 -5.15
N VAL A 707 11.48 14.50 -4.41
CA VAL A 707 11.43 13.61 -3.24
C VAL A 707 11.99 14.30 -2.01
N ALA A 708 11.42 14.01 -0.84
CA ALA A 708 12.01 14.48 0.40
C ALA A 708 13.33 13.73 0.65
N GLU A 709 14.25 14.33 1.40
CA GLU A 709 15.63 13.86 1.46
C GLU A 709 16.05 13.45 2.86
N TRP A 710 16.59 12.23 2.99
CA TRP A 710 17.23 11.77 4.21
C TRP A 710 18.44 12.64 4.59
N THR A 711 18.57 12.91 5.89
CA THR A 711 19.78 13.46 6.51
C THR A 711 20.43 12.42 7.43
N ARG A 712 21.68 12.66 7.84
CA ARG A 712 22.33 11.89 8.92
C ARG A 712 22.03 12.41 10.33
N THR A 713 21.23 13.47 10.46
CA THR A 713 20.85 14.02 11.76
C THR A 713 19.71 13.21 12.34
N ALA A 714 19.85 12.75 13.59
CA ALA A 714 18.78 12.10 14.33
C ALA A 714 18.09 13.07 15.30
N ASP A 715 16.80 12.86 15.54
CA ASP A 715 16.05 13.52 16.60
C ASP A 715 16.27 12.83 17.97
N ASP A 716 15.67 13.40 19.02
CA ASP A 716 15.77 12.89 20.39
C ASP A 716 15.19 11.47 20.56
N SER A 717 14.37 11.01 19.60
CA SER A 717 13.81 9.66 19.58
C SER A 717 14.68 8.65 18.81
N GLY A 718 15.79 9.09 18.23
CA GLY A 718 16.67 8.28 17.39
C GLY A 718 16.14 8.05 15.98
N ASN A 719 15.09 8.77 15.56
CA ASN A 719 14.64 8.78 14.17
C ASN A 719 15.47 9.77 13.37
N PHE A 720 15.65 9.51 12.07
CA PHE A 720 16.44 10.36 11.20
C PHE A 720 15.57 11.44 10.56
N LEU A 721 16.10 12.67 10.49
CA LEU A 721 15.40 13.82 9.93
C LEU A 721 15.35 13.75 8.40
N ILE A 722 14.22 14.19 7.85
CA ILE A 722 13.89 14.24 6.42
C ILE A 722 13.50 15.67 6.07
N LYS A 723 14.04 16.21 4.97
CA LYS A 723 13.91 17.63 4.57
C LYS A 723 13.37 17.79 3.15
N GLY A 724 12.96 19.01 2.80
CA GLY A 724 12.66 19.41 1.40
C GLY A 724 11.24 19.18 0.90
N GLY A 725 10.50 18.24 1.50
CA GLY A 725 9.18 17.83 1.02
C GLY A 725 9.24 17.12 -0.35
N SER A 726 8.11 16.60 -0.81
CA SER A 726 8.03 15.80 -2.03
C SER A 726 6.95 16.30 -3.00
N TRP A 727 6.82 15.64 -4.15
CA TRP A 727 5.69 15.79 -5.08
C TRP A 727 4.31 15.62 -4.41
N TYR A 728 4.25 14.98 -3.24
CA TYR A 728 3.02 14.75 -2.46
C TYR A 728 2.80 15.77 -1.34
N ASP A 729 3.79 16.63 -1.06
CA ASP A 729 3.73 17.62 0.02
C ASP A 729 3.30 19.01 -0.50
N ARG A 730 2.38 19.65 0.21
CA ARG A 730 2.01 21.06 -0.05
C ARG A 730 3.16 22.00 0.33
N PRO A 731 3.25 23.22 -0.26
CA PRO A 731 4.41 24.11 -0.08
C PRO A 731 4.85 24.28 1.38
N TYR A 732 3.92 24.52 2.31
CA TYR A 732 4.28 24.75 3.72
C TYR A 732 5.02 23.59 4.39
N ARG A 733 4.95 22.36 3.85
CA ARG A 733 5.65 21.16 4.34
C ARG A 733 7.04 20.98 3.70
N ALA A 734 7.31 21.69 2.61
CA ALA A 734 8.56 21.69 1.87
C ALA A 734 9.50 22.85 2.27
N ALA A 735 9.07 23.73 3.17
CA ALA A 735 9.89 24.85 3.63
C ALA A 735 11.22 24.38 4.24
N VAL A 736 12.30 25.15 4.06
CA VAL A 736 13.66 24.76 4.50
C VAL A 736 13.71 24.30 5.96
N HIS A 737 12.96 24.97 6.84
CA HIS A 737 12.99 24.74 8.28
C HIS A 737 12.08 23.60 8.75
N VAL A 738 11.26 23.03 7.87
CA VAL A 738 10.37 21.92 8.22
C VAL A 738 11.16 20.61 8.11
N SER A 739 10.94 19.73 9.09
CA SER A 739 11.57 18.42 9.18
C SER A 739 10.49 17.39 9.50
N ARG A 740 10.45 16.29 8.75
CA ARG A 740 9.79 15.05 9.17
C ARG A 740 10.86 14.14 9.78
N SER A 741 10.47 13.09 10.51
CA SER A 741 11.42 12.07 10.93
C SER A 741 10.83 10.67 10.81
N ALA A 742 11.69 9.69 10.57
CA ALA A 742 11.30 8.28 10.55
C ALA A 742 12.44 7.37 11.00
N PRO A 743 12.12 6.15 11.47
CA PRO A 743 13.13 5.18 11.89
C PRO A 743 14.08 4.80 10.76
N VAL A 744 15.30 4.42 11.13
CA VAL A 744 16.40 4.10 10.20
C VAL A 744 16.06 3.03 9.15
N TRP A 745 15.11 2.13 9.47
CA TRP A 745 14.72 0.96 8.68
C TRP A 745 13.46 1.17 7.83
N GLN A 746 12.74 2.29 7.98
CA GLN A 746 11.47 2.49 7.26
C GLN A 746 11.72 2.95 5.82
N ARG A 747 11.04 2.31 4.86
CA ARG A 747 10.95 2.78 3.48
C ARG A 747 9.74 3.70 3.36
N LEU A 748 9.95 4.91 2.86
CA LEU A 748 8.87 5.88 2.63
C LEU A 748 8.70 6.10 1.12
N PHE A 749 7.45 6.14 0.68
CA PHE A 749 7.06 6.22 -0.73
C PHE A 749 7.58 7.48 -1.44
N ASP A 750 7.84 8.55 -0.69
CA ASP A 750 8.20 9.88 -1.18
C ASP A 750 9.56 10.38 -0.68
N VAL A 751 10.39 9.51 -0.10
CA VAL A 751 11.71 9.88 0.44
C VAL A 751 12.83 9.19 -0.33
N GLY A 752 13.72 10.02 -0.85
CA GLY A 752 15.02 9.67 -1.41
C GLY A 752 16.14 10.31 -0.61
N PHE A 753 17.22 10.69 -1.30
CA PHE A 753 18.36 11.36 -0.66
C PHE A 753 19.27 12.06 -1.66
N ARG A 754 20.12 12.94 -1.12
CA ARG A 754 21.30 13.49 -1.77
C ARG A 754 22.53 13.28 -0.88
N VAL A 755 23.71 13.50 -1.42
CA VAL A 755 24.96 13.18 -0.70
C VAL A 755 25.90 14.38 -0.61
N VAL A 756 26.73 14.41 0.42
CA VAL A 756 27.84 15.35 0.60
C VAL A 756 29.18 14.62 0.54
N LEU A 757 30.24 15.31 0.08
CA LEU A 757 31.62 14.85 0.22
C LEU A 757 32.39 15.81 1.13
N GLU A 758 33.04 15.23 2.13
CA GLU A 758 33.82 15.94 3.14
C GLU A 758 35.30 15.55 3.01
N GLU A 759 36.19 16.55 3.06
CA GLU A 759 37.63 16.33 3.18
C GLU A 759 37.94 15.70 4.54
N LYS A 760 38.82 14.69 4.57
CA LYS A 760 39.23 14.01 5.80
C LYS A 760 39.88 14.93 6.84
#